data_AF-A0A401NUS3-F1
#
_entry.id   AF-A0A401NUS3-F1
#
_cell.length_a   1.000
_cell.length_b   1.000
_cell.length_c   1.000
_cell.angle_alpha   90.00
_cell.angle_beta   90.00
_cell.angle_gamma   90.00
#
_symmetry.space_group_name_H-M   'P 1'
#
loop_
_entity.id
_entity.type
_entity.pdbx_description
1 polymer ?
#
loop_
_entity_poly.entity_id
_entity_poly.type
_entity_poly.pdbx_seq_one_letter_code
_entity_poly.pdbx_strand_id
1 'polypeptide(L)'
;MLRDQRKAELDRMEKRHIIKKTEELSSGLIQLSLRKNEMSICESVSFPETKTRPYKESTVICIVEEVHTSPLFEVRLELTESDTEFRPTIGIGSEFYNLIDTLMNDIYKLVGLVPRLAKHVTRKKYQIDLEEMSDLSEMREEIMSQVITTMKQAEDYEESFDSFSYLWVDDRNEFLEEFLIYGRVLTQEEIESYGEGGVPPTPPTLEQFKNQIDSYEKLYEEVLKFELVKILDSWFKIDCRPFRQALLNLIKRWSLLFKQYLIDHVTDSLSTLEAFIKETNAELTKTVKEGDLKALIQVMGYLKKVKERQVTTDHMFEPLKQTIELLKTYDVEMPEEVHTQLHDLPEQWNNTKKISVICKHAVTPLQANEVNVIRRKCLRFEINQHGFRQKFKVKAPFKFDNPNPYKALDKAQKKIVAMEVELQALSQSAALFEVSVPDCKQLKACRKEIVLLKGLWDMAILVSLTIEDWKTTKWKNISVENMDADCKKFVKDLRRMDKEIRAWDAYSGLDNLIKNTMASLKAVSELQNPAIRERHWQQLMQATKVNFVMSDETTLADLLSLQLHNFEDEVRNIVDKSVKESGMEKVLGQLDNIWSTMEFEHEIHSRTGIMLLKGSDELVETLEDNQVQLQNLITSKYIAYFLKEVSSWQQRLSTADSVISIWFEVQRTWVHLESIFIGSEDIRTQLPEDSKRFEAIDIDFKVCRFHSLNIKIVILYLEQAIF
;
A
#
# COMPACT_ATOMS: atom_id res chain seq x y z
N MET A 1 -34.34 6.20 -41.08
CA MET A 1 -35.62 6.24 -40.34
C MET A 1 -35.46 6.38 -38.82
N LEU A 2 -35.00 5.38 -38.06
CA LEU A 2 -34.86 5.51 -36.59
C LEU A 2 -33.78 6.50 -36.13
N ARG A 3 -32.68 6.67 -36.90
CA ARG A 3 -31.65 7.69 -36.63
C ARG A 3 -32.12 9.11 -36.95
N ASP A 4 -32.92 9.27 -38.00
CA ASP A 4 -33.46 10.58 -38.41
C ASP A 4 -34.55 11.06 -37.45
N GLN A 5 -35.35 10.13 -36.89
CA GLN A 5 -36.32 10.44 -35.84
C GLN A 5 -35.65 10.91 -34.54
N ARG A 6 -34.55 10.28 -34.11
CA ARG A 6 -33.80 10.74 -32.93
C ARG A 6 -33.14 12.10 -33.14
N LYS A 7 -32.63 12.39 -34.34
CA LYS A 7 -32.04 13.71 -34.63
C LYS A 7 -33.11 14.81 -34.66
N ALA A 8 -34.31 14.51 -35.20
CA ALA A 8 -35.44 15.43 -35.17
C ALA A 8 -36.04 15.66 -33.77
N GLU A 9 -35.98 14.67 -32.88
CA GLU A 9 -36.36 14.85 -31.46
C GLU A 9 -35.34 15.69 -30.68
N LEU A 10 -34.04 15.51 -30.95
CA LEU A 10 -32.99 16.33 -30.33
C LEU A 10 -33.12 17.81 -30.73
N ASP A 11 -33.32 18.08 -32.03
CA ASP A 11 -33.52 19.43 -32.56
C ASP A 11 -34.77 20.11 -32.00
N ARG A 12 -35.84 19.33 -31.73
CA ARG A 12 -37.06 19.83 -31.08
C ARG A 12 -36.85 20.10 -29.60
N MET A 13 -36.00 19.32 -28.92
CA MET A 13 -35.65 19.57 -27.52
C MET A 13 -34.78 20.82 -27.38
N GLU A 14 -33.79 21.00 -28.26
CA GLU A 14 -32.95 22.21 -28.29
C GLU A 14 -33.77 23.46 -28.61
N LYS A 15 -34.67 23.41 -29.60
CA LYS A 15 -35.56 24.54 -29.89
C LYS A 15 -36.49 24.87 -28.73
N ARG A 16 -37.02 23.87 -28.01
CA ARG A 16 -37.82 24.11 -26.80
C ARG A 16 -37.01 24.72 -25.68
N HIS A 17 -35.75 24.32 -25.53
CA HIS A 17 -34.86 24.87 -24.50
C HIS A 17 -34.48 26.33 -24.80
N ILE A 18 -34.23 26.66 -26.07
CA ILE A 18 -33.96 28.03 -26.52
C ILE A 18 -35.20 28.91 -26.35
N ILE A 19 -36.39 28.44 -26.72
CA ILE A 19 -37.66 29.18 -26.54
C ILE A 19 -37.91 29.46 -25.05
N LYS A 20 -37.68 28.48 -24.17
CA LYS A 20 -37.83 28.65 -22.71
C LYS A 20 -36.84 29.68 -22.15
N LYS A 21 -35.60 29.68 -22.64
CA LYS A 21 -34.57 30.67 -22.26
C LYS A 21 -34.92 32.08 -22.75
N THR A 22 -35.53 32.22 -23.93
CA THR A 22 -36.01 33.53 -24.43
C THR A 22 -37.28 34.01 -23.72
N GLU A 23 -38.16 33.10 -23.29
CA GLU A 23 -39.32 33.44 -22.45
C GLU A 23 -38.87 33.91 -21.04
N GLU A 24 -37.87 33.26 -20.43
CA GLU A 24 -37.29 33.67 -19.15
C GLU A 24 -36.58 35.04 -19.24
N LEU A 25 -35.83 35.30 -20.33
CA LEU A 25 -35.20 36.60 -20.56
C LEU A 25 -36.21 37.72 -20.86
N SER A 26 -37.31 37.42 -21.57
CA SER A 26 -38.37 38.40 -21.81
C SER A 26 -39.21 38.70 -20.56
N SER A 27 -39.43 37.70 -19.69
CA SER A 27 -40.09 37.88 -18.39
C SER A 27 -39.24 38.76 -17.44
N GLY A 28 -37.92 38.57 -17.44
CA GLY A 28 -36.98 39.42 -16.71
C GLY A 28 -36.92 40.87 -17.20
N LEU A 29 -36.99 41.08 -18.53
CA LEU A 29 -37.02 42.42 -19.13
C LEU A 29 -38.34 43.16 -18.88
N ILE A 30 -39.47 42.45 -18.79
CA ILE A 30 -40.78 43.04 -18.44
C ILE A 30 -40.84 43.43 -16.95
N GLN A 31 -40.22 42.66 -16.05
CA GLN A 31 -40.05 43.00 -14.63
C GLN A 31 -39.14 44.22 -14.41
N LEU A 32 -38.06 44.38 -15.20
CA LEU A 32 -37.16 45.53 -15.14
C LEU A 32 -37.79 46.82 -15.73
N SER A 33 -38.70 46.69 -16.70
CA SER A 33 -39.45 47.82 -17.25
C SER A 33 -40.55 48.32 -16.29
N LEU A 34 -41.17 47.42 -15.53
CA LEU A 34 -42.21 47.77 -14.55
C LEU A 34 -41.65 48.43 -13.27
N ARG A 35 -40.41 48.13 -12.86
CA ARG A 35 -39.76 48.81 -11.71
C ARG A 35 -39.26 50.23 -11.99
N LYS A 36 -39.24 50.70 -13.25
CA LYS A 36 -38.82 52.07 -13.61
C LYS A 36 -39.93 53.12 -13.55
N ASN A 37 -41.19 52.74 -13.31
CA ASN A 37 -42.34 53.66 -13.26
C ASN A 37 -42.95 53.89 -11.87
N GLU A 38 -42.32 53.43 -10.79
CA GLU A 38 -42.83 53.58 -9.40
C GLU A 38 -41.88 54.34 -8.45
N MET A 39 -41.02 55.22 -8.98
CA MET A 39 -40.30 56.23 -8.17
C MET A 39 -40.73 57.63 -8.57
N SER A 40 -42.01 57.90 -8.35
CA SER A 40 -42.56 59.25 -8.23
C SER A 40 -43.79 59.12 -7.34
N ILE A 41 -43.89 60.00 -6.33
CA ILE A 41 -45.01 60.26 -5.40
C ILE A 41 -44.72 59.88 -3.93
N CYS A 42 -44.98 60.88 -3.06
CA CYS A 42 -44.79 61.01 -1.61
C CYS A 42 -43.39 61.52 -1.20
N GLU A 43 -43.19 62.70 -0.62
CA GLU A 43 -44.02 63.43 0.36
C GLU A 43 -44.05 64.95 0.16
N SER A 44 -45.17 65.54 0.56
CA SER A 44 -45.39 66.95 0.84
C SER A 44 -45.73 67.13 2.32
N VAL A 45 -45.66 68.39 2.81
CA VAL A 45 -46.06 68.97 4.13
C VAL A 45 -44.85 69.30 5.03
N SER A 46 -44.58 70.50 5.59
CA SER A 46 -45.06 71.89 5.43
C SER A 46 -44.26 72.88 6.35
N PHE A 47 -43.85 74.05 5.83
CA PHE A 47 -43.80 75.46 6.38
C PHE A 47 -43.13 75.82 7.75
N PRO A 48 -42.67 77.09 8.02
CA PRO A 48 -43.24 78.37 7.58
C PRO A 48 -42.31 79.54 7.16
N GLU A 49 -42.99 80.61 6.74
CA GLU A 49 -42.61 81.90 6.14
C GLU A 49 -41.58 82.78 6.90
N THR A 50 -40.85 83.65 6.19
CA THR A 50 -41.04 85.14 6.23
C THR A 50 -39.99 85.95 5.43
N LYS A 51 -40.53 86.85 4.59
CA LYS A 51 -40.19 88.28 4.34
C LYS A 51 -38.90 88.75 3.61
N THR A 52 -39.20 89.63 2.63
CA THR A 52 -38.58 90.92 2.22
C THR A 52 -37.45 90.99 1.15
N ARG A 53 -37.87 91.55 -0.01
CA ARG A 53 -37.20 92.43 -1.02
C ARG A 53 -36.05 93.34 -0.50
N PRO A 54 -35.30 94.12 -1.34
CA PRO A 54 -34.84 93.98 -2.76
C PRO A 54 -33.44 94.64 -3.08
N TYR A 55 -33.05 94.68 -4.38
CA TYR A 55 -32.18 95.67 -5.09
C TYR A 55 -30.69 95.89 -4.64
N LYS A 56 -29.70 95.64 -5.53
CA LYS A 56 -28.97 96.65 -6.35
C LYS A 56 -27.66 96.13 -6.98
N GLU A 57 -27.32 96.82 -8.06
CA GLU A 57 -26.20 96.69 -8.98
C GLU A 57 -24.78 96.87 -8.38
N SER A 58 -23.82 96.34 -9.15
CA SER A 58 -22.45 96.83 -9.38
C SER A 58 -21.43 96.82 -8.24
N THR A 59 -20.37 96.00 -8.38
CA THR A 59 -19.00 96.48 -8.60
C THR A 59 -18.08 95.32 -9.00
N VAL A 60 -17.32 95.57 -10.06
CA VAL A 60 -16.30 94.77 -10.70
C VAL A 60 -15.17 94.39 -9.75
N ILE A 61 -14.77 93.12 -9.73
CA ILE A 61 -13.40 92.69 -9.45
C ILE A 61 -12.98 91.76 -10.59
N CYS A 62 -12.14 92.26 -11.49
CA CYS A 62 -11.42 91.46 -12.46
C CYS A 62 -10.37 90.61 -11.73
N ILE A 63 -10.50 89.28 -11.76
CA ILE A 63 -9.38 88.35 -11.63
C ILE A 63 -9.64 87.17 -12.57
N VAL A 64 -8.93 87.20 -13.70
CA VAL A 64 -8.41 86.07 -14.49
C VAL A 64 -9.39 84.92 -14.81
N GLU A 65 -9.92 84.92 -16.03
CA GLU A 65 -10.47 83.72 -16.68
C GLU A 65 -9.34 82.71 -16.93
N GLU A 66 -9.21 81.70 -16.06
CA GLU A 66 -8.62 80.43 -16.46
C GLU A 66 -9.61 79.74 -17.41
N VAL A 67 -9.19 79.60 -18.67
CA VAL A 67 -9.93 78.85 -19.69
C VAL A 67 -10.01 77.40 -19.23
N HIS A 68 -11.14 77.00 -18.64
CA HIS A 68 -11.49 75.59 -18.47
C HIS A 68 -11.70 74.98 -19.86
N THR A 69 -10.63 74.56 -20.52
CA THR A 69 -10.72 73.66 -21.68
C THR A 69 -11.29 72.34 -21.18
N SER A 70 -12.45 71.94 -21.70
CA SER A 70 -12.98 70.59 -21.45
C SER A 70 -11.94 69.57 -21.92
N PRO A 71 -11.64 68.53 -21.11
CA PRO A 71 -10.70 67.49 -21.49
C PRO A 71 -11.18 66.80 -22.78
N LEU A 72 -10.21 66.48 -23.65
CA LEU A 72 -10.44 66.00 -25.02
C LEU A 72 -10.87 64.53 -25.04
N PHE A 73 -10.32 63.72 -24.13
CA PHE A 73 -10.59 62.28 -24.02
C PHE A 73 -11.11 61.92 -22.63
N GLU A 74 -12.06 60.99 -22.57
CA GLU A 74 -12.63 60.45 -21.33
C GLU A 74 -12.46 58.93 -21.30
N VAL A 75 -11.93 58.41 -20.19
CA VAL A 75 -11.84 56.98 -19.89
C VAL A 75 -12.61 56.71 -18.60
N ARG A 76 -13.35 55.59 -18.57
CA ARG A 76 -14.10 55.16 -17.39
C ARG A 76 -13.33 54.09 -16.64
N LEU A 77 -13.24 54.24 -15.32
CA LEU A 77 -12.79 53.17 -14.44
C LEU A 77 -14.01 52.36 -14.00
N GLU A 78 -14.02 51.06 -14.30
CA GLU A 78 -15.07 50.12 -13.92
C GLU A 78 -14.48 49.00 -13.05
N LEU A 79 -15.22 48.57 -12.03
CA LEU A 79 -14.84 47.39 -11.23
C LEU A 79 -15.57 46.17 -11.80
N THR A 80 -14.82 45.19 -12.32
CA THR A 80 -15.34 43.87 -12.71
C THR A 80 -15.22 42.88 -11.54
N GLU A 81 -15.77 41.67 -11.68
CA GLU A 81 -15.82 40.68 -10.57
C GLU A 81 -14.42 40.25 -10.07
N SER A 82 -13.36 40.49 -10.84
CA SER A 82 -12.00 40.07 -10.49
C SER A 82 -10.95 41.19 -10.53
N ASP A 83 -11.23 42.33 -11.18
CA ASP A 83 -10.22 43.38 -11.34
C ASP A 83 -10.82 44.77 -11.65
N THR A 84 -10.04 45.82 -11.45
CA THR A 84 -10.33 47.15 -11.98
C THR A 84 -9.94 47.21 -13.46
N GLU A 85 -10.82 47.74 -14.29
CA GLU A 85 -10.57 47.86 -15.73
C GLU A 85 -10.89 49.28 -16.23
N PHE A 86 -9.98 49.84 -17.01
CA PHE A 86 -10.23 51.04 -17.79
C PHE A 86 -10.98 50.73 -19.09
N ARG A 87 -12.02 51.53 -19.40
CA ARG A 87 -12.77 51.49 -20.66
C ARG A 87 -12.79 52.85 -21.35
N PRO A 88 -12.16 53.01 -22.53
CA PRO A 88 -11.33 52.03 -23.27
C PRO A 88 -10.05 51.64 -22.52
N THR A 89 -9.47 50.49 -22.86
CA THR A 89 -8.25 49.99 -22.20
C THR A 89 -7.08 50.96 -22.39
N ILE A 90 -6.29 51.10 -21.32
CA ILE A 90 -5.07 51.90 -21.26
C ILE A 90 -3.89 50.93 -21.16
N GLY A 91 -2.81 51.20 -21.88
CA GLY A 91 -1.57 50.41 -21.93
C GLY A 91 -0.87 50.49 -23.30
N ILE A 92 0.41 50.12 -23.40
CA ILE A 92 1.12 50.13 -24.69
C ILE A 92 0.48 49.08 -25.63
N GLY A 93 -0.05 49.52 -26.77
CA GLY A 93 -0.79 48.67 -27.70
C GLY A 93 -2.29 48.49 -27.39
N SER A 94 -2.80 49.21 -26.39
CA SER A 94 -4.22 49.26 -26.02
C SER A 94 -5.09 49.99 -27.06
N GLU A 95 -6.42 49.91 -26.88
CA GLU A 95 -7.40 50.58 -27.74
C GLU A 95 -7.16 52.09 -27.81
N PHE A 96 -6.84 52.72 -26.67
CA PHE A 96 -6.58 54.17 -26.63
C PHE A 96 -5.29 54.55 -27.35
N TYR A 97 -4.19 53.82 -27.13
CA TYR A 97 -2.91 54.06 -27.82
C TYR A 97 -3.04 53.91 -29.34
N ASN A 98 -3.73 52.85 -29.79
CA ASN A 98 -3.95 52.59 -31.21
C ASN A 98 -4.86 53.66 -31.85
N LEU A 99 -5.82 54.22 -31.11
CA LEU A 99 -6.66 55.31 -31.58
C LEU A 99 -5.82 56.55 -31.88
N ILE A 100 -4.94 56.96 -30.97
CA ILE A 100 -4.07 58.13 -31.18
C ILE A 100 -3.09 57.88 -32.33
N ASP A 101 -2.44 56.71 -32.38
CA ASP A 101 -1.52 56.40 -33.48
C ASP A 101 -2.24 56.39 -34.85
N THR A 102 -3.46 55.85 -34.90
CA THR A 102 -4.28 55.87 -36.13
C THR A 102 -4.64 57.29 -36.54
N LEU A 103 -5.04 58.15 -35.59
CA LEU A 103 -5.32 59.56 -35.86
C LEU A 103 -4.10 60.28 -36.43
N MET A 104 -2.92 60.06 -35.84
CA MET A 104 -1.66 60.63 -36.35
C MET A 104 -1.38 60.13 -37.77
N ASN A 105 -1.50 58.81 -38.02
CA ASN A 105 -1.29 58.22 -39.34
C ASN A 105 -2.29 58.74 -40.38
N ASP A 106 -3.55 58.98 -39.99
CA ASP A 106 -4.57 59.52 -40.88
C ASP A 106 -4.31 60.99 -41.25
N ILE A 107 -3.74 61.79 -40.33
CA ILE A 107 -3.27 63.16 -40.64
C ILE A 107 -2.22 63.13 -41.77
N TYR A 108 -1.26 62.21 -41.72
CA TYR A 108 -0.28 62.05 -42.81
C TYR A 108 -0.94 61.61 -44.13
N LYS A 109 -1.93 60.70 -44.07
CA LYS A 109 -2.67 60.25 -45.26
C LYS A 109 -3.52 61.35 -45.91
N LEU A 110 -4.09 62.28 -45.12
CA LEU A 110 -4.88 63.40 -45.64
C LEU A 110 -4.08 64.24 -46.64
N VAL A 111 -2.79 64.46 -46.37
CA VAL A 111 -1.93 65.21 -47.29
C VAL A 111 -1.63 64.43 -48.58
N GLY A 112 -1.71 63.10 -48.53
CA GLY A 112 -1.64 62.21 -49.70
C GLY A 112 -2.83 62.35 -50.67
N LEU A 113 -3.92 63.03 -50.28
CA LEU A 113 -5.06 63.33 -51.15
C LEU A 113 -4.82 64.57 -52.03
N VAL A 114 -3.84 65.42 -51.69
CA VAL A 114 -3.52 66.62 -52.47
C VAL A 114 -2.55 66.26 -53.61
N PRO A 115 -2.96 66.38 -54.88
CA PRO A 115 -2.09 66.05 -56.00
C PRO A 115 -0.97 67.09 -56.17
N ARG A 116 0.26 66.64 -56.44
CA ARG A 116 1.42 67.52 -56.62
C ARG A 116 1.32 68.33 -57.91
N LEU A 117 1.36 69.66 -57.80
CA LEU A 117 1.31 70.58 -58.94
C LEU A 117 2.65 70.70 -59.69
N ALA A 118 3.76 70.41 -58.99
CA ALA A 118 5.12 70.46 -59.52
C ALA A 118 5.45 69.23 -60.39
N LYS A 119 5.26 69.33 -61.71
CA LYS A 119 5.47 68.24 -62.68
C LYS A 119 6.94 67.81 -62.88
N HIS A 120 7.90 68.57 -62.36
CA HIS A 120 9.34 68.30 -62.51
C HIS A 120 9.89 67.31 -61.48
N VAL A 121 9.11 66.94 -60.47
CA VAL A 121 9.51 65.97 -59.43
C VAL A 121 8.82 64.63 -59.71
N THR A 122 9.57 63.53 -59.68
CA THR A 122 9.08 62.16 -59.95
C THR A 122 8.05 61.65 -58.94
N ARG A 123 8.03 62.23 -57.73
CA ARG A 123 7.10 61.86 -56.64
C ARG A 123 5.72 62.50 -56.87
N LYS A 124 4.68 61.68 -57.00
CA LYS A 124 3.31 62.12 -57.35
C LYS A 124 2.49 62.73 -56.19
N LYS A 125 2.86 62.47 -54.93
CA LYS A 125 2.14 62.92 -53.73
C LYS A 125 3.11 63.59 -52.76
N TYR A 126 2.62 64.54 -51.96
CA TYR A 126 3.41 65.24 -50.94
C TYR A 126 3.65 64.42 -49.67
N GLN A 127 2.91 63.32 -49.45
CA GLN A 127 2.97 62.49 -48.25
C GLN A 127 4.39 61.98 -47.91
N ILE A 128 5.10 61.42 -48.89
CA ILE A 128 6.46 60.86 -48.68
C ILE A 128 7.45 61.94 -48.28
N ASP A 129 7.31 63.16 -48.83
CA ASP A 129 8.20 64.28 -48.49
C ASP A 129 7.98 64.74 -47.04
N LEU A 130 6.73 64.64 -46.53
CA LEU A 130 6.38 64.99 -45.14
C LEU A 130 6.77 63.89 -44.14
N GLU A 131 6.68 62.62 -44.54
CA GLU A 131 7.16 61.49 -43.72
C GLU A 131 8.69 61.52 -43.56
N GLU A 132 9.42 62.10 -44.52
CA GLU A 132 10.88 62.28 -44.47
C GLU A 132 11.33 63.54 -43.69
N MET A 133 10.41 64.43 -43.27
CA MET A 133 10.75 65.63 -42.49
C MET A 133 10.99 65.30 -41.02
N SER A 134 12.22 65.53 -40.54
CA SER A 134 12.62 65.31 -39.14
C SER A 134 11.68 66.02 -38.16
N ASP A 135 11.40 67.31 -38.39
CA ASP A 135 10.56 68.12 -37.51
C ASP A 135 9.16 67.52 -37.28
N LEU A 136 8.56 66.90 -38.30
CA LEU A 136 7.24 66.27 -38.19
C LEU A 136 7.32 64.93 -37.45
N SER A 137 8.41 64.17 -37.65
CA SER A 137 8.66 62.94 -36.90
C SER A 137 8.89 63.23 -35.42
N GLU A 138 9.66 64.27 -35.10
CA GLU A 138 9.94 64.73 -33.74
C GLU A 138 8.65 65.16 -33.02
N MET A 139 7.79 65.95 -33.70
CA MET A 139 6.48 66.33 -33.13
C MET A 139 5.56 65.12 -32.89
N ARG A 140 5.58 64.11 -33.78
CA ARG A 140 4.81 62.87 -33.57
C ARG A 140 5.33 62.10 -32.35
N GLU A 141 6.64 61.97 -32.21
CA GLU A 141 7.26 61.31 -31.06
C GLU A 141 6.95 62.05 -29.76
N GLU A 142 6.96 63.39 -29.77
CA GLU A 142 6.58 64.21 -28.61
C GLU A 142 5.13 63.96 -28.17
N ILE A 143 4.17 63.97 -29.13
CA ILE A 143 2.76 63.68 -28.85
C ILE A 143 2.59 62.26 -28.28
N MET A 144 3.22 61.26 -28.88
CA MET A 144 3.12 59.88 -28.41
C MET A 144 3.78 59.69 -27.04
N SER A 145 4.90 60.37 -26.76
CA SER A 145 5.55 60.37 -25.45
C SER A 145 4.69 61.00 -24.36
N GLN A 146 3.99 62.09 -24.69
CA GLN A 146 3.06 62.75 -23.77
C GLN A 146 1.86 61.84 -23.45
N VAL A 147 1.33 61.14 -24.46
CA VAL A 147 0.27 60.14 -24.28
C VAL A 147 0.73 59.00 -23.38
N ILE A 148 1.92 58.43 -23.59
CA ILE A 148 2.46 57.36 -22.73
C ILE A 148 2.62 57.83 -21.28
N THR A 149 3.07 59.07 -21.08
CA THR A 149 3.25 59.65 -19.74
C THR A 149 1.91 59.81 -19.01
N THR A 150 0.89 60.33 -19.68
CA THR A 150 -0.46 60.47 -19.11
C THR A 150 -1.12 59.10 -18.87
N MET A 151 -0.87 58.10 -19.72
CA MET A 151 -1.34 56.73 -19.51
C MET A 151 -0.71 56.10 -18.25
N LYS A 152 0.59 56.31 -18.04
CA LYS A 152 1.27 55.86 -16.82
C LYS A 152 0.72 56.53 -15.55
N GLN A 153 0.43 57.83 -15.61
CA GLN A 153 -0.23 58.53 -14.50
C GLN A 153 -1.64 58.00 -14.21
N ALA A 154 -2.34 57.50 -15.23
CA ALA A 154 -3.64 56.84 -15.05
C ALA A 154 -3.49 55.46 -14.38
N GLU A 155 -2.48 54.67 -14.77
CA GLU A 155 -2.12 53.40 -14.11
C GLU A 155 -1.70 53.64 -12.65
N ASP A 156 -0.82 54.61 -12.36
CA ASP A 156 -0.43 54.97 -10.98
C ASP A 156 -1.64 55.40 -10.12
N TYR A 157 -2.66 56.00 -10.74
CA TYR A 157 -3.91 56.38 -10.07
C TYR A 157 -4.81 55.17 -9.80
N GLU A 158 -4.84 54.18 -10.69
CA GLU A 158 -5.50 52.89 -10.46
C GLU A 158 -4.85 52.13 -9.30
N GLU A 159 -3.52 52.03 -9.28
CA GLU A 159 -2.74 51.37 -8.21
C GLU A 159 -3.02 51.98 -6.82
N SER A 160 -3.40 53.26 -6.74
CA SER A 160 -3.78 53.88 -5.47
C SER A 160 -5.00 53.22 -4.79
N PHE A 161 -5.84 52.53 -5.58
CA PHE A 161 -7.00 51.79 -5.09
C PHE A 161 -6.71 50.34 -4.71
N ASP A 162 -5.50 49.82 -4.94
CA ASP A 162 -5.09 48.46 -4.55
C ASP A 162 -5.21 48.21 -3.05
N SER A 163 -5.13 49.26 -2.23
CA SER A 163 -5.38 49.19 -0.79
C SER A 163 -6.80 48.68 -0.43
N PHE A 164 -7.76 48.77 -1.35
CA PHE A 164 -9.13 48.29 -1.19
C PHE A 164 -9.38 46.93 -1.86
N SER A 165 -8.35 46.33 -2.48
CA SER A 165 -8.47 45.10 -3.29
C SER A 165 -9.09 43.92 -2.56
N TYR A 166 -8.81 43.77 -1.26
CA TYR A 166 -9.40 42.74 -0.40
C TYR A 166 -10.94 42.72 -0.45
N LEU A 167 -11.59 43.86 -0.72
CA LEU A 167 -13.06 43.92 -0.77
C LEU A 167 -13.67 43.15 -1.95
N TRP A 168 -12.94 43.01 -3.08
CA TRP A 168 -13.40 42.31 -4.28
C TRP A 168 -12.62 41.03 -4.60
N VAL A 169 -11.43 40.84 -4.02
CA VAL A 169 -10.64 39.61 -4.18
C VAL A 169 -11.10 38.50 -3.23
N ASP A 170 -11.50 38.83 -1.99
CA ASP A 170 -11.84 37.84 -0.98
C ASP A 170 -13.26 37.27 -1.15
N ASP A 171 -13.44 35.96 -0.94
CA ASP A 171 -14.77 35.35 -0.87
C ASP A 171 -15.46 35.73 0.45
N ARG A 172 -16.62 36.37 0.31
CA ARG A 172 -17.49 36.81 1.41
C ARG A 172 -17.88 35.68 2.36
N ASN A 173 -18.12 34.48 1.85
CA ASN A 173 -18.56 33.37 2.68
C ASN A 173 -17.40 32.76 3.46
N GLU A 174 -16.25 32.60 2.81
CA GLU A 174 -15.02 32.08 3.43
C GLU A 174 -14.54 33.01 4.55
N PHE A 175 -14.53 34.33 4.28
CA PHE A 175 -14.21 35.33 5.29
C PHE A 175 -15.18 35.29 6.49
N LEU A 176 -16.48 35.10 6.24
CA LEU A 176 -17.46 34.97 7.32
C LEU A 176 -17.19 33.70 8.14
N GLU A 177 -16.93 32.56 7.51
CA GLU A 177 -16.61 31.31 8.20
C GLU A 177 -15.35 31.45 9.07
N GLU A 178 -14.29 32.05 8.54
CA GLU A 178 -13.07 32.34 9.31
C GLU A 178 -13.34 33.29 10.47
N PHE A 179 -14.15 34.34 10.25
CA PHE A 179 -14.55 35.25 11.30
C PHE A 179 -15.38 34.56 12.39
N LEU A 180 -16.23 33.60 12.05
CA LEU A 180 -17.02 32.83 13.02
C LEU A 180 -16.16 31.88 13.85
N ILE A 181 -15.03 31.41 13.31
CA ILE A 181 -14.11 30.52 14.01
C ILE A 181 -13.17 31.31 14.93
N TYR A 182 -12.65 32.46 14.47
CA TYR A 182 -11.55 33.17 15.15
C TYR A 182 -11.91 34.55 15.71
N GLY A 183 -13.05 35.12 15.30
CA GLY A 183 -13.54 36.43 15.75
C GLY A 183 -12.71 37.63 15.29
N ARG A 184 -11.70 37.41 14.46
CA ARG A 184 -10.81 38.41 13.84
C ARG A 184 -10.16 37.83 12.58
N VAL A 185 -9.69 38.70 11.69
CA VAL A 185 -8.87 38.31 10.54
C VAL A 185 -7.51 37.86 11.07
N LEU A 186 -7.11 36.62 10.73
CA LEU A 186 -5.82 36.06 11.12
C LEU A 186 -4.72 36.72 10.28
N THR A 187 -3.71 37.28 10.95
CA THR A 187 -2.52 37.76 10.25
C THR A 187 -1.63 36.60 9.83
N GLN A 188 -0.91 36.74 8.73
CA GLN A 188 0.00 35.71 8.21
C GLN A 188 1.07 35.30 9.25
N GLU A 189 1.47 36.25 10.11
CA GLU A 189 2.38 36.01 11.25
C GLU A 189 1.75 35.13 12.35
N GLU A 190 0.44 35.23 12.61
CA GLU A 190 -0.25 34.39 13.59
C GLU A 190 -0.40 32.96 13.08
N ILE A 191 -0.71 32.77 11.79
CA ILE A 191 -0.79 31.44 11.14
C ILE A 191 0.56 30.71 11.21
N GLU A 192 1.66 31.43 10.99
CA GLU A 192 3.02 30.89 11.08
C GLU A 192 3.44 30.56 12.52
N SER A 193 2.96 31.32 13.52
CA SER A 193 3.35 31.14 14.92
C SER A 193 2.77 29.89 15.60
N TYR A 194 1.61 29.39 15.16
CA TYR A 194 0.94 28.21 15.75
C TYR A 194 1.23 26.88 15.04
N GLY A 195 1.96 26.88 13.91
CA GLY A 195 2.39 25.66 13.21
C GLY A 195 1.25 24.68 12.90
N GLU A 196 1.49 23.36 13.02
CA GLU A 196 0.49 22.29 12.79
C GLU A 196 -0.66 22.24 13.83
N GLY A 197 -0.62 23.07 14.88
CA GLY A 197 -1.59 23.04 15.98
C GLY A 197 -2.90 23.76 15.69
N GLY A 198 -2.93 24.63 14.66
CA GLY A 198 -4.06 25.52 14.38
C GLY A 198 -4.28 26.56 15.48
N VAL A 199 -4.77 27.75 15.11
CA VAL A 199 -5.17 28.74 16.12
C VAL A 199 -6.40 28.19 16.87
N PRO A 200 -6.47 28.28 18.20
CA PRO A 200 -7.66 27.84 18.92
C PRO A 200 -8.88 28.68 18.52
N PRO A 201 -10.04 28.05 18.24
CA PRO A 201 -11.24 28.76 17.84
C PRO A 201 -11.73 29.67 18.98
N THR A 202 -11.80 30.97 18.71
CA THR A 202 -12.36 31.98 19.60
C THR A 202 -13.59 32.58 18.92
N PRO A 203 -14.80 32.12 19.24
CA PRO A 203 -16.00 32.62 18.59
C PRO A 203 -16.15 34.13 18.83
N PRO A 204 -16.58 34.90 17.82
CA PRO A 204 -16.69 36.34 17.90
C PRO A 204 -17.66 36.80 19.00
N THR A 205 -17.25 37.82 19.73
CA THR A 205 -18.11 38.55 20.65
C THR A 205 -19.01 39.54 19.91
N LEU A 206 -20.14 39.90 20.52
CA LEU A 206 -21.05 40.90 19.96
C LEU A 206 -20.36 42.24 19.67
N GLU A 207 -19.38 42.63 20.49
CA GLU A 207 -18.57 43.83 20.28
C GLU A 207 -17.67 43.73 19.05
N GLN A 208 -17.15 42.55 18.73
CA GLN A 208 -16.36 42.33 17.52
C GLN A 208 -17.22 42.39 16.26
N PHE A 209 -18.44 41.84 16.29
CA PHE A 209 -19.42 42.03 15.20
C PHE A 209 -19.74 43.52 15.01
N LYS A 210 -19.98 44.25 16.11
CA LYS A 210 -20.23 45.70 16.07
C LYS A 210 -19.05 46.45 15.43
N ASN A 211 -17.82 46.17 15.87
CA ASN A 211 -16.63 46.83 15.35
C ASN A 211 -16.42 46.57 13.84
N GLN A 212 -16.73 45.36 13.37
CA GLN A 212 -16.66 45.03 11.94
C GLN A 212 -17.76 45.71 11.13
N ILE A 213 -18.99 45.77 11.63
CA ILE A 213 -20.06 46.51 10.94
C ILE A 213 -19.69 48.00 10.90
N ASP A 214 -19.24 48.57 12.01
CA ASP A 214 -18.82 49.98 12.09
C ASP A 214 -17.61 50.30 11.19
N SER A 215 -16.69 49.36 10.98
CA SER A 215 -15.56 49.55 10.06
C SER A 215 -16.03 49.63 8.61
N TYR A 216 -16.96 48.76 8.18
CA TYR A 216 -17.54 48.82 6.84
C TYR A 216 -18.41 50.06 6.63
N GLU A 217 -19.18 50.50 7.64
CA GLU A 217 -19.94 51.76 7.53
C GLU A 217 -19.00 52.99 7.44
N LYS A 218 -17.87 53.00 8.17
CA LYS A 218 -16.83 54.04 8.02
C LYS A 218 -16.18 54.02 6.64
N LEU A 219 -15.81 52.83 6.14
CA LEU A 219 -15.27 52.67 4.79
C LEU A 219 -16.27 53.16 3.73
N TYR A 220 -17.57 52.94 3.95
CA TYR A 220 -18.62 53.47 3.09
C TYR A 220 -18.61 55.01 3.06
N GLU A 221 -18.45 55.66 4.22
CA GLU A 221 -18.31 57.13 4.31
C GLU A 221 -17.02 57.66 3.67
N GLU A 222 -15.91 56.92 3.75
CA GLU A 222 -14.64 57.29 3.13
C GLU A 222 -14.72 57.23 1.60
N VAL A 223 -15.29 56.15 1.05
CA VAL A 223 -15.50 56.00 -0.41
C VAL A 223 -16.51 57.02 -0.94
N LEU A 224 -17.45 57.48 -0.11
CA LEU A 224 -18.34 58.59 -0.48
C LEU A 224 -17.62 59.93 -0.67
N LYS A 225 -16.42 60.12 -0.09
CA LYS A 225 -15.63 61.34 -0.23
C LYS A 225 -14.70 61.33 -1.45
N PHE A 226 -14.61 60.21 -2.18
CA PHE A 226 -13.74 60.10 -3.36
C PHE A 226 -14.14 61.06 -4.49
N GLU A 227 -13.13 61.61 -5.16
CA GLU A 227 -13.29 62.46 -6.33
C GLU A 227 -14.02 61.69 -7.45
N LEU A 228 -15.13 62.26 -7.95
CA LEU A 228 -15.95 61.61 -8.98
C LEU A 228 -15.26 61.58 -10.36
N VAL A 229 -14.36 62.53 -10.58
CA VAL A 229 -13.65 62.75 -11.84
C VAL A 229 -12.24 63.23 -11.54
N LYS A 230 -11.23 62.63 -12.17
CA LYS A 230 -9.84 63.11 -12.17
C LYS A 230 -9.47 63.65 -13.54
N ILE A 231 -8.80 64.80 -13.59
CA ILE A 231 -8.28 65.39 -14.83
C ILE A 231 -6.75 65.29 -14.79
N LEU A 232 -6.16 64.65 -15.79
CA LEU A 232 -4.72 64.52 -16.00
C LEU A 232 -4.28 65.43 -17.16
N ASP A 233 -3.20 66.17 -16.96
CA ASP A 233 -2.55 67.06 -17.94
C ASP A 233 -3.49 68.03 -18.69
N SER A 234 -4.65 68.35 -18.12
CA SER A 234 -5.72 69.21 -18.67
C SER A 234 -6.46 68.68 -19.90
N TRP A 235 -6.06 67.55 -20.50
CA TRP A 235 -6.68 66.99 -21.71
C TRP A 235 -7.28 65.58 -21.53
N PHE A 236 -6.92 64.86 -20.48
CA PHE A 236 -7.36 63.48 -20.24
C PHE A 236 -8.22 63.39 -18.97
N LYS A 237 -9.40 62.79 -19.06
CA LYS A 237 -10.37 62.71 -17.97
C LYS A 237 -10.64 61.26 -17.58
N ILE A 238 -10.51 60.95 -16.30
CA ILE A 238 -10.90 59.65 -15.73
C ILE A 238 -12.24 59.82 -15.00
N ASP A 239 -13.25 59.08 -15.43
CA ASP A 239 -14.56 59.00 -14.77
C ASP A 239 -14.56 57.82 -13.78
N CYS A 240 -14.56 58.15 -12.49
CA CYS A 240 -14.54 57.18 -11.39
C CYS A 240 -15.95 56.87 -10.86
N ARG A 241 -17.02 57.46 -11.43
CA ARG A 241 -18.39 57.26 -10.95
C ARG A 241 -18.83 55.78 -10.99
N PRO A 242 -18.57 55.00 -12.06
CA PRO A 242 -18.95 53.59 -12.11
C PRO A 242 -18.20 52.75 -11.05
N PHE A 243 -16.88 52.92 -10.95
CA PHE A 243 -16.03 52.28 -9.94
C PHE A 243 -16.52 52.58 -8.51
N ARG A 244 -16.72 53.86 -8.17
CA ARG A 244 -17.21 54.27 -6.84
C ARG A 244 -18.57 53.65 -6.53
N GLN A 245 -19.51 53.64 -7.48
CA GLN A 245 -20.83 53.04 -7.26
C GLN A 245 -20.73 51.53 -7.03
N ALA A 246 -19.86 50.83 -7.76
CA ALA A 246 -19.61 49.40 -7.58
C ALA A 246 -18.98 49.11 -6.21
N LEU A 247 -17.97 49.88 -5.81
CA LEU A 247 -17.29 49.75 -4.51
C LEU A 247 -18.24 50.02 -3.33
N LEU A 248 -19.06 51.06 -3.41
CA LEU A 248 -20.10 51.36 -2.40
C LEU A 248 -21.12 50.22 -2.27
N ASN A 249 -21.54 49.62 -3.39
CA ASN A 249 -22.44 48.48 -3.38
C ASN A 249 -21.78 47.24 -2.75
N LEU A 250 -20.48 47.05 -2.99
CA LEU A 250 -19.71 45.94 -2.44
C LEU A 250 -19.55 46.06 -0.92
N ILE A 251 -19.16 47.22 -0.41
CA ILE A 251 -19.07 47.50 1.03
C ILE A 251 -20.43 47.30 1.72
N LYS A 252 -21.52 47.75 1.10
CA LYS A 252 -22.88 47.49 1.62
C LYS A 252 -23.23 46.00 1.66
N ARG A 253 -22.79 45.21 0.68
CA ARG A 253 -22.99 43.75 0.68
C ARG A 253 -22.21 43.08 1.82
N TRP A 254 -21.00 43.53 2.13
CA TRP A 254 -20.22 43.07 3.28
C TRP A 254 -20.92 43.40 4.61
N SER A 255 -21.35 44.65 4.82
CA SER A 255 -22.13 45.05 6.00
C SER A 255 -23.45 44.24 6.13
N LEU A 256 -24.16 44.03 5.02
CA LEU A 256 -25.41 43.26 5.02
C LEU A 256 -25.18 41.79 5.37
N LEU A 257 -24.07 41.18 4.94
CA LEU A 257 -23.73 39.79 5.27
C LEU A 257 -23.67 39.57 6.78
N PHE A 258 -22.95 40.44 7.51
CA PHE A 258 -22.85 40.36 8.98
C PHE A 258 -24.19 40.61 9.67
N LYS A 259 -24.97 41.59 9.18
CA LYS A 259 -26.31 41.87 9.69
C LYS A 259 -27.24 40.66 9.47
N GLN A 260 -27.25 40.08 8.28
CA GLN A 260 -28.07 38.91 7.94
C GLN A 260 -27.68 37.69 8.78
N TYR A 261 -26.38 37.45 8.98
CA TYR A 261 -25.92 36.39 9.87
C TYR A 261 -26.45 36.54 11.30
N LEU A 262 -26.44 37.76 11.86
CA LEU A 262 -26.98 38.00 13.20
C LEU A 262 -28.50 37.77 13.27
N ILE A 263 -29.23 38.15 12.22
CA ILE A 263 -30.68 37.90 12.09
C ILE A 263 -30.95 36.40 12.06
N ASP A 264 -30.24 35.68 11.19
CA ASP A 264 -30.40 34.24 11.00
C ASP A 264 -29.99 33.49 12.27
N HIS A 265 -28.88 33.87 12.92
CA HIS A 265 -28.43 33.28 14.19
C HIS A 265 -29.46 33.43 15.31
N VAL A 266 -30.09 34.60 15.46
CA VAL A 266 -31.17 34.82 16.45
C VAL A 266 -32.39 33.96 16.11
N THR A 267 -32.80 33.96 14.85
CA THR A 267 -33.99 33.23 14.37
C THR A 267 -33.82 31.71 14.49
N ASP A 268 -32.67 31.18 14.09
CA ASP A 268 -32.34 29.76 14.17
C ASP A 268 -32.17 29.28 15.60
N SER A 269 -31.54 30.10 16.46
CA SER A 269 -31.37 29.77 17.88
C SER A 269 -32.72 29.65 18.60
N LEU A 270 -33.63 30.60 18.36
CA LEU A 270 -34.96 30.60 18.97
C LEU A 270 -35.86 29.51 18.40
N SER A 271 -35.87 29.29 17.09
CA SER A 271 -36.66 28.23 16.45
C SER A 271 -36.18 26.83 16.83
N THR A 272 -34.86 26.61 16.91
CA THR A 272 -34.26 25.34 17.37
C THR A 272 -34.60 25.07 18.83
N LEU A 273 -34.63 26.11 19.67
CA LEU A 273 -35.05 25.97 21.06
C LEU A 273 -36.54 25.65 21.17
N GLU A 274 -37.40 26.32 20.39
CA GLU A 274 -38.84 26.05 20.34
C GLU A 274 -39.13 24.61 19.91
N ALA A 275 -38.50 24.14 18.84
CA ALA A 275 -38.63 22.78 18.34
C ALA A 275 -38.19 21.76 19.41
N PHE A 276 -37.06 22.01 20.08
CA PHE A 276 -36.57 21.16 21.17
C PHE A 276 -37.53 21.12 22.36
N ILE A 277 -38.11 22.27 22.75
CA ILE A 277 -39.11 22.35 23.83
C ILE A 277 -40.36 21.54 23.48
N LYS A 278 -40.88 21.68 22.25
CA LYS A 278 -42.05 20.93 21.78
C LYS A 278 -41.80 19.43 21.78
N GLU A 279 -40.68 18.98 21.21
CA GLU A 279 -40.31 17.56 21.16
C GLU A 279 -40.09 16.98 22.56
N THR A 280 -39.36 17.70 23.41
CA THR A 280 -39.06 17.27 24.78
C THR A 280 -40.32 17.19 25.63
N ASN A 281 -41.21 18.18 25.56
CA ASN A 281 -42.46 18.15 26.32
C ASN A 281 -43.40 17.04 25.84
N ALA A 282 -43.47 16.78 24.53
CA ALA A 282 -44.25 15.68 23.98
C ALA A 282 -43.76 14.31 24.49
N GLU A 283 -42.44 14.12 24.60
CA GLU A 283 -41.85 12.85 25.04
C GLU A 283 -41.88 12.67 26.56
N LEU A 284 -41.62 13.74 27.33
CA LEU A 284 -41.63 13.67 28.81
C LEU A 284 -43.05 13.56 29.41
N THR A 285 -44.08 13.96 28.67
CA THR A 285 -45.49 13.84 29.10
C THR A 285 -46.04 12.43 28.85
N LYS A 286 -45.40 11.60 28.02
CA LYS A 286 -45.79 10.21 27.82
C LYS A 286 -45.56 9.41 29.09
N THR A 287 -46.58 8.70 29.55
CA THR A 287 -46.50 7.86 30.75
C THR A 287 -45.78 6.54 30.43
N VAL A 288 -44.64 6.32 31.07
CA VAL A 288 -43.90 5.06 30.96
C VAL A 288 -44.55 4.02 31.87
N LYS A 289 -45.01 2.90 31.29
CA LYS A 289 -45.53 1.75 32.06
C LYS A 289 -44.39 0.84 32.50
N GLU A 290 -44.58 0.14 33.61
CA GLU A 290 -43.66 -0.90 34.09
C GLU A 290 -43.39 -1.94 32.99
N GLY A 291 -42.12 -2.11 32.61
CA GLY A 291 -41.66 -3.11 31.63
C GLY A 291 -41.29 -2.58 30.24
N ASP A 292 -41.57 -1.32 29.90
CA ASP A 292 -41.15 -0.73 28.62
C ASP A 292 -39.75 -0.10 28.71
N LEU A 293 -38.73 -0.94 28.58
CA LEU A 293 -37.32 -0.55 28.59
C LEU A 293 -37.00 0.50 27.50
N LYS A 294 -37.65 0.44 26.33
CA LYS A 294 -37.37 1.37 25.23
C LYS A 294 -37.92 2.77 25.53
N ALA A 295 -39.15 2.84 26.02
CA ALA A 295 -39.75 4.10 26.45
C ALA A 295 -38.96 4.73 27.61
N LEU A 296 -38.51 3.90 28.57
CA LEU A 296 -37.69 4.35 29.70
C LEU A 296 -36.35 4.95 29.24
N ILE A 297 -35.68 4.32 28.27
CA ILE A 297 -34.41 4.80 27.70
C ILE A 297 -34.61 6.13 26.96
N GLN A 298 -35.66 6.26 26.16
CA GLN A 298 -35.96 7.49 25.44
C GLN A 298 -36.21 8.65 26.40
N VAL A 299 -37.05 8.45 27.42
CA VAL A 299 -37.34 9.46 28.45
C VAL A 299 -36.07 9.85 29.22
N MET A 300 -35.24 8.88 29.61
CA MET A 300 -33.95 9.14 30.27
C MET A 300 -32.98 9.93 29.38
N GLY A 301 -32.96 9.66 28.07
CA GLY A 301 -32.17 10.41 27.09
C GLY A 301 -32.58 11.88 27.02
N TYR A 302 -33.88 12.17 26.98
CA TYR A 302 -34.39 13.55 27.00
C TYR A 302 -34.15 14.23 28.35
N LEU A 303 -34.29 13.53 29.48
CA LEU A 303 -33.94 14.07 30.80
C LEU A 303 -32.45 14.48 30.89
N LYS A 304 -31.56 13.69 30.28
CA LYS A 304 -30.13 14.01 30.21
C LYS A 304 -29.87 15.23 29.32
N LYS A 305 -30.44 15.26 28.11
CA LYS A 305 -30.34 16.41 27.19
C LYS A 305 -30.84 17.71 27.83
N VAL A 306 -31.96 17.67 28.57
CA VAL A 306 -32.49 18.83 29.31
C VAL A 306 -31.49 19.30 30.36
N LYS A 307 -30.88 18.39 31.13
CA LYS A 307 -29.90 18.73 32.17
C LYS A 307 -28.62 19.34 31.59
N GLU A 308 -28.11 18.79 30.49
CA GLU A 308 -26.89 19.29 29.83
C GLU A 308 -27.12 20.66 29.18
N ARG A 309 -28.27 20.86 28.53
CA ARG A 309 -28.63 22.10 27.87
C ARG A 309 -29.07 23.21 28.85
N GLN A 310 -29.34 22.87 30.11
CA GLN A 310 -29.92 23.80 31.09
C GLN A 310 -29.10 25.06 31.31
N VAL A 311 -27.81 24.92 31.59
CA VAL A 311 -26.94 26.07 31.87
C VAL A 311 -26.82 26.95 30.62
N THR A 312 -26.58 26.34 29.45
CA THR A 312 -26.41 27.05 28.18
C THR A 312 -27.67 27.81 27.77
N THR A 313 -28.84 27.19 27.84
CA THR A 313 -30.10 27.84 27.46
C THR A 313 -30.54 28.92 28.46
N ASP A 314 -30.32 28.73 29.77
CA ASP A 314 -30.63 29.76 30.77
C ASP A 314 -29.81 31.05 30.54
N HIS A 315 -28.57 30.93 30.04
CA HIS A 315 -27.70 32.08 29.73
C HIS A 315 -27.82 32.60 28.28
N MET A 316 -28.52 31.90 27.39
CA MET A 316 -28.61 32.26 25.96
C MET A 316 -29.52 33.48 25.69
N PHE A 317 -30.56 33.68 26.51
CA PHE A 317 -31.55 34.73 26.26
C PHE A 317 -31.01 36.17 26.42
N GLU A 318 -30.03 36.38 27.30
CA GLU A 318 -29.46 37.71 27.55
C GLU A 318 -28.57 38.20 26.40
N PRO A 319 -27.63 37.40 25.86
CA PRO A 319 -26.90 37.74 24.64
C PRO A 319 -27.82 37.99 23.44
N LEU A 320 -28.86 37.16 23.24
CA LEU A 320 -29.80 37.35 22.12
C LEU A 320 -30.58 38.67 22.21
N LYS A 321 -30.94 39.11 23.42
CA LYS A 321 -31.52 40.45 23.64
C LYS A 321 -30.56 41.55 23.23
N GLN A 322 -29.30 41.45 23.62
CA GLN A 322 -28.26 42.41 23.26
C GLN A 322 -28.03 42.43 21.74
N THR A 323 -28.08 41.27 21.07
CA THR A 323 -28.01 41.21 19.59
C THR A 323 -29.17 41.93 18.91
N ILE A 324 -30.40 41.77 19.42
CA ILE A 324 -31.57 42.47 18.87
C ILE A 324 -31.47 43.98 19.12
N GLU A 325 -30.99 44.40 20.29
CA GLU A 325 -30.75 45.81 20.59
C GLU A 325 -29.68 46.42 19.68
N LEU A 326 -28.61 45.67 19.39
CA LEU A 326 -27.59 46.08 18.44
C LEU A 326 -28.15 46.20 17.01
N LEU A 327 -28.93 45.22 16.55
CA LEU A 327 -29.57 45.27 15.22
C LEU A 327 -30.50 46.49 15.08
N LYS A 328 -31.19 46.86 16.17
CA LYS A 328 -32.01 48.07 16.23
C LYS A 328 -31.21 49.36 16.08
N THR A 329 -29.94 49.40 16.52
CA THR A 329 -29.07 50.57 16.30
C THR A 329 -28.66 50.77 14.84
N TYR A 330 -28.81 49.75 14.00
CA TYR A 330 -28.54 49.80 12.56
C TYR A 330 -29.82 49.87 11.71
N ASP A 331 -30.95 50.28 12.30
CA ASP A 331 -32.28 50.38 11.67
C ASP A 331 -32.79 49.05 11.06
N VAL A 332 -32.35 47.91 11.59
CA VAL A 332 -32.86 46.59 11.22
C VAL A 332 -33.94 46.16 12.21
N GLU A 333 -35.21 46.25 11.79
CA GLU A 333 -36.34 45.74 12.57
C GLU A 333 -36.50 44.23 12.38
N MET A 334 -36.58 43.50 13.50
CA MET A 334 -36.82 42.07 13.51
C MET A 334 -38.32 41.77 13.38
N PRO A 335 -38.71 40.61 12.80
CA PRO A 335 -40.11 40.20 12.74
C PRO A 335 -40.75 40.10 14.14
N GLU A 336 -42.04 40.43 14.24
CA GLU A 336 -42.81 40.39 15.49
C GLU A 336 -42.85 38.98 16.12
N GLU A 337 -42.69 37.94 15.29
CA GLU A 337 -42.58 36.53 15.69
C GLU A 337 -41.37 36.29 16.61
N VAL A 338 -40.21 36.90 16.31
CA VAL A 338 -38.97 36.76 17.08
C VAL A 338 -39.11 37.43 18.45
N HIS A 339 -39.79 38.59 18.49
CA HIS A 339 -40.08 39.29 19.75
C HIS A 339 -41.04 38.49 20.65
N THR A 340 -42.05 37.85 20.05
CA THR A 340 -42.99 36.98 20.77
C THR A 340 -42.28 35.74 21.31
N GLN A 341 -41.44 35.08 20.49
CA GLN A 341 -40.62 33.94 20.92
C GLN A 341 -39.68 34.28 22.06
N LEU A 342 -39.03 35.45 22.03
CA LEU A 342 -38.12 35.89 23.08
C LEU A 342 -38.82 36.12 24.44
N HIS A 343 -40.11 36.48 24.43
CA HIS A 343 -40.93 36.62 25.62
C HIS A 343 -41.45 35.27 26.14
N ASP A 344 -41.95 34.42 25.23
CA ASP A 344 -42.69 33.20 25.60
C ASP A 344 -41.77 31.99 25.85
N LEU A 345 -40.64 31.86 25.14
CA LEU A 345 -39.72 30.73 25.26
C LEU A 345 -39.08 30.58 26.66
N PRO A 346 -38.69 31.65 27.38
CA PRO A 346 -38.24 31.54 28.76
C PRO A 346 -39.27 30.89 29.70
N GLU A 347 -40.55 31.23 29.54
CA GLU A 347 -41.63 30.63 30.34
C GLU A 347 -41.86 29.17 29.96
N GLN A 348 -41.90 28.85 28.66
CA GLN A 348 -42.03 27.49 28.16
C GLN A 348 -40.85 26.61 28.60
N TRP A 349 -39.64 27.14 28.59
CA TRP A 349 -38.44 26.45 29.09
C TRP A 349 -38.52 26.17 30.58
N ASN A 350 -38.98 27.13 31.39
CA ASN A 350 -39.23 26.92 32.82
C ASN A 350 -40.30 25.85 33.07
N ASN A 351 -41.33 25.77 32.23
CA ASN A 351 -42.32 24.69 32.30
C ASN A 351 -41.70 23.32 31.97
N THR A 352 -40.91 23.22 30.90
CA THR A 352 -40.15 22.01 30.54
C THR A 352 -39.24 21.55 31.67
N LYS A 353 -38.56 22.47 32.38
CA LYS A 353 -37.76 22.15 33.58
C LYS A 353 -38.62 21.53 34.69
N LYS A 354 -39.83 22.05 34.95
CA LYS A 354 -40.76 21.48 35.94
C LYS A 354 -41.22 20.08 35.54
N ILE A 355 -41.63 19.88 34.28
CA ILE A 355 -42.04 18.57 33.73
C ILE A 355 -40.89 17.56 33.83
N SER A 356 -39.66 17.96 33.51
CA SER A 356 -38.46 17.14 33.65
C SER A 356 -38.22 16.67 35.08
N VAL A 357 -38.37 17.55 36.09
CA VAL A 357 -38.22 17.18 37.51
C VAL A 357 -39.29 16.17 37.95
N ILE A 358 -40.55 16.38 37.55
CA ILE A 358 -41.67 15.48 37.88
C ILE A 358 -41.45 14.10 37.24
N CYS A 359 -41.11 14.09 35.95
CA CYS A 359 -40.83 12.87 35.20
C CYS A 359 -39.63 12.10 35.79
N LYS A 360 -38.57 12.81 36.17
CA LYS A 360 -37.41 12.23 36.87
C LYS A 360 -37.81 11.54 38.18
N HIS A 361 -38.65 12.15 38.99
CA HIS A 361 -39.14 11.53 40.23
C HIS A 361 -39.97 10.26 39.95
N ALA A 362 -40.81 10.27 38.91
CA ALA A 362 -41.60 9.10 38.53
C ALA A 362 -40.74 7.94 37.98
N VAL A 363 -39.68 8.27 37.24
CA VAL A 363 -38.78 7.31 36.58
C VAL A 363 -37.71 6.72 37.53
N THR A 364 -37.35 7.43 38.60
CA THR A 364 -36.33 7.00 39.58
C THR A 364 -36.53 5.56 40.13
N PRO A 365 -37.72 5.16 40.63
CA PRO A 365 -37.92 3.79 41.12
C PRO A 365 -37.84 2.72 40.01
N LEU A 366 -38.31 3.04 38.80
CA LEU A 366 -38.24 2.15 37.63
C LEU A 366 -36.78 1.95 37.18
N GLN A 367 -36.01 3.03 37.15
CA GLN A 367 -34.58 3.01 36.88
C GLN A 367 -33.82 2.14 37.90
N ALA A 368 -34.12 2.28 39.19
CA ALA A 368 -33.49 1.48 40.24
C ALA A 368 -33.78 -0.02 40.09
N ASN A 369 -35.00 -0.39 39.69
CA ASN A 369 -35.35 -1.79 39.42
C ASN A 369 -34.58 -2.35 38.21
N GLU A 370 -34.54 -1.61 37.10
CA GLU A 370 -33.80 -2.01 35.90
C GLU A 370 -32.29 -2.12 36.14
N VAL A 371 -31.69 -1.19 36.90
CA VAL A 371 -30.29 -1.26 37.32
C VAL A 371 -30.01 -2.55 38.12
N ASN A 372 -30.92 -2.94 39.01
CA ASN A 372 -30.80 -4.19 39.77
C ASN A 372 -30.96 -5.44 38.89
N VAL A 373 -31.82 -5.38 37.85
CA VAL A 373 -31.93 -6.45 36.85
C VAL A 373 -30.65 -6.57 36.02
N ILE A 374 -30.07 -5.46 35.57
CA ILE A 374 -28.81 -5.42 34.82
C ILE A 374 -27.66 -5.97 35.66
N ARG A 375 -27.53 -5.55 36.93
CA ARG A 375 -26.51 -6.08 37.85
C ARG A 375 -26.63 -7.60 38.03
N ARG A 376 -27.84 -8.13 38.19
CA ARG A 376 -28.07 -9.59 38.27
C ARG A 376 -27.68 -10.30 36.98
N LYS A 377 -27.97 -9.72 35.81
CA LYS A 377 -27.55 -10.28 34.51
C LYS A 377 -26.03 -10.26 34.34
N CYS A 378 -25.35 -9.17 34.74
CA CYS A 378 -23.88 -9.09 34.73
C CYS A 378 -23.24 -10.17 35.60
N LEU A 379 -23.74 -10.37 36.83
CA LEU A 379 -23.25 -11.43 37.72
C LEU A 379 -23.45 -12.83 37.12
N ARG A 380 -24.63 -13.09 36.53
CA ARG A 380 -24.93 -14.35 35.86
C ARG A 380 -24.01 -14.59 34.66
N PHE A 381 -23.73 -13.55 33.89
CA PHE A 381 -22.80 -13.60 32.76
C PHE A 381 -21.38 -13.93 33.22
N GLU A 382 -20.90 -13.33 34.31
CA GLU A 382 -19.58 -13.61 34.89
C GLU A 382 -19.44 -15.07 35.34
N ILE A 383 -20.46 -15.62 36.01
CA ILE A 383 -20.51 -17.05 36.37
C ILE A 383 -20.49 -17.94 35.11
N ASN A 384 -21.30 -17.60 34.10
CA ASN A 384 -21.33 -18.33 32.83
C ASN A 384 -19.97 -18.30 32.12
N GLN A 385 -19.29 -17.15 32.15
CA GLN A 385 -17.98 -16.94 31.54
C GLN A 385 -16.91 -17.80 32.20
N HIS A 386 -16.86 -17.82 33.54
CA HIS A 386 -15.97 -18.70 34.29
C HIS A 386 -16.28 -20.19 34.05
N GLY A 387 -17.56 -20.56 34.04
CA GLY A 387 -18.00 -21.91 33.73
C GLY A 387 -17.63 -22.34 32.30
N PHE A 388 -17.70 -21.43 31.34
CA PHE A 388 -17.25 -21.67 29.97
C PHE A 388 -15.73 -21.85 29.91
N ARG A 389 -14.95 -21.01 30.60
CA ARG A 389 -13.48 -21.13 30.64
C ARG A 389 -13.02 -22.51 31.14
N GLN A 390 -13.62 -23.01 32.20
CA GLN A 390 -13.28 -24.34 32.73
C GLN A 390 -13.62 -25.45 31.73
N LYS A 391 -14.80 -25.37 31.09
CA LYS A 391 -15.19 -26.30 30.02
C LYS A 391 -14.27 -26.20 28.79
N PHE A 392 -13.79 -25.00 28.47
CA PHE A 392 -12.89 -24.73 27.35
C PHE A 392 -11.52 -25.38 27.57
N LYS A 393 -10.93 -25.23 28.76
CA LYS A 393 -9.64 -25.88 29.10
C LYS A 393 -9.66 -27.40 28.94
N VAL A 394 -10.79 -28.05 29.22
CA VAL A 394 -10.92 -29.52 29.14
C VAL A 394 -11.32 -30.00 27.73
N LYS A 395 -12.20 -29.27 27.04
CA LYS A 395 -12.80 -29.72 25.77
C LYS A 395 -12.14 -29.15 24.52
N ALA A 396 -11.39 -28.07 24.62
CA ALA A 396 -10.67 -27.52 23.48
C ALA A 396 -9.51 -28.46 23.08
N PRO A 397 -9.16 -28.51 21.79
CA PRO A 397 -8.18 -29.46 21.27
C PRO A 397 -6.74 -29.01 21.59
N PHE A 398 -6.38 -29.00 22.88
CA PHE A 398 -5.02 -28.73 23.33
C PHE A 398 -4.09 -29.94 23.23
N LYS A 399 -4.67 -31.14 23.06
CA LYS A 399 -3.95 -32.41 22.89
C LYS A 399 -3.84 -32.77 21.43
N PHE A 400 -2.70 -33.34 21.02
CA PHE A 400 -2.44 -33.73 19.63
C PHE A 400 -3.36 -34.86 19.13
N ASP A 401 -3.86 -35.70 20.04
CA ASP A 401 -4.67 -36.90 19.73
C ASP A 401 -6.16 -36.61 19.45
N ASN A 402 -6.51 -35.39 19.01
CA ASN A 402 -7.91 -35.06 18.76
C ASN A 402 -8.31 -35.42 17.31
N PRO A 403 -9.23 -36.38 17.09
CA PRO A 403 -9.57 -36.85 15.74
C PRO A 403 -10.36 -35.82 14.92
N ASN A 404 -10.95 -34.78 15.54
CA ASN A 404 -11.65 -33.74 14.79
C ASN A 404 -11.52 -32.36 15.47
N PRO A 405 -10.36 -31.69 15.32
CA PRO A 405 -10.08 -30.43 15.99
C PRO A 405 -11.00 -29.30 15.52
N TYR A 406 -11.34 -29.24 14.22
CA TYR A 406 -12.22 -28.20 13.68
C TYR A 406 -13.64 -28.25 14.23
N LYS A 407 -14.26 -29.44 14.35
CA LYS A 407 -15.61 -29.53 14.95
C LYS A 407 -15.63 -29.02 16.39
N ALA A 408 -14.57 -29.28 17.15
CA ALA A 408 -14.43 -28.77 18.52
C ALA A 408 -14.21 -27.25 18.54
N LEU A 409 -13.35 -26.72 17.65
CA LEU A 409 -13.10 -25.29 17.50
C LEU A 409 -14.34 -24.53 17.05
N ASP A 410 -15.07 -25.00 16.05
CA ASP A 410 -16.31 -24.38 15.56
C ASP A 410 -17.39 -24.34 16.63
N LYS A 411 -17.54 -25.42 17.39
CA LYS A 411 -18.49 -25.47 18.52
C LYS A 411 -18.12 -24.49 19.62
N ALA A 412 -16.82 -24.34 19.92
CA ALA A 412 -16.34 -23.37 20.90
C ALA A 412 -16.50 -21.93 20.36
N GLN A 413 -16.19 -21.71 19.09
CA GLN A 413 -16.30 -20.43 18.39
C GLN A 413 -17.74 -19.92 18.36
N LYS A 414 -18.71 -20.77 17.98
CA LYS A 414 -20.14 -20.42 18.02
C LYS A 414 -20.60 -19.99 19.42
N LYS A 415 -20.07 -20.63 20.46
CA LYS A 415 -20.38 -20.27 21.86
C LYS A 415 -19.71 -18.97 22.29
N ILE A 416 -18.48 -18.71 21.85
CA ILE A 416 -17.81 -17.42 22.12
C ILE A 416 -18.59 -16.29 21.47
N VAL A 417 -18.94 -16.41 20.18
CA VAL A 417 -19.72 -15.40 19.47
C VAL A 417 -21.08 -15.17 20.14
N ALA A 418 -21.77 -16.24 20.56
CA ALA A 418 -23.03 -16.09 21.29
C ALA A 418 -22.87 -15.31 22.61
N MET A 419 -21.81 -15.56 23.37
CA MET A 419 -21.51 -14.80 24.60
C MET A 419 -21.04 -13.37 24.31
N GLU A 420 -20.34 -13.13 23.20
CA GLU A 420 -19.94 -11.78 22.77
C GLU A 420 -21.16 -10.94 22.39
N VAL A 421 -22.14 -11.52 21.68
CA VAL A 421 -23.42 -10.86 21.37
C VAL A 421 -24.21 -10.56 22.65
N GLU A 422 -24.27 -11.52 23.59
CA GLU A 422 -24.90 -11.29 24.90
C GLU A 422 -24.19 -10.16 25.67
N LEU A 423 -22.86 -10.14 25.66
CA LEU A 423 -22.06 -9.08 26.28
C LEU A 423 -22.33 -7.72 25.63
N GLN A 424 -22.45 -7.66 24.31
CA GLN A 424 -22.70 -6.41 23.59
C GLN A 424 -24.07 -5.84 23.94
N ALA A 425 -25.11 -6.70 24.02
CA ALA A 425 -26.44 -6.31 24.47
C ALA A 425 -26.45 -5.88 25.95
N LEU A 426 -25.71 -6.56 26.82
CA LEU A 426 -25.53 -6.18 28.22
C LEU A 426 -24.76 -4.86 28.35
N SER A 427 -23.76 -4.62 27.52
CA SER A 427 -22.99 -3.38 27.54
C SER A 427 -23.80 -2.19 27.06
N GLN A 428 -24.61 -2.36 26.01
CA GLN A 428 -25.53 -1.32 25.54
C GLN A 428 -26.55 -0.96 26.62
N SER A 429 -27.17 -1.97 27.25
CA SER A 429 -28.10 -1.71 28.36
C SER A 429 -27.41 -1.09 29.58
N ALA A 430 -26.21 -1.55 29.97
CA ALA A 430 -25.48 -0.99 31.10
C ALA A 430 -24.99 0.45 30.86
N ALA A 431 -24.54 0.77 29.65
CA ALA A 431 -24.12 2.13 29.26
C ALA A 431 -25.28 3.14 29.37
N LEU A 432 -26.49 2.73 29.02
CA LEU A 432 -27.70 3.56 29.11
C LEU A 432 -28.08 3.94 30.56
N PHE A 433 -27.65 3.15 31.54
CA PHE A 433 -27.93 3.37 32.96
C PHE A 433 -26.68 3.69 33.79
N GLU A 434 -25.55 4.00 33.14
CA GLU A 434 -24.26 4.30 33.78
C GLU A 434 -23.79 3.19 34.76
N VAL A 435 -24.16 1.94 34.47
CA VAL A 435 -23.73 0.77 35.25
C VAL A 435 -22.41 0.27 34.71
N SER A 436 -21.42 0.09 35.59
CA SER A 436 -20.14 -0.51 35.22
C SER A 436 -20.32 -1.97 34.81
N VAL A 437 -19.96 -2.31 33.56
CA VAL A 437 -19.93 -3.68 33.06
C VAL A 437 -18.65 -4.37 33.59
N PRO A 438 -18.73 -5.60 34.12
CA PRO A 438 -17.54 -6.36 34.52
C PRO A 438 -16.55 -6.55 33.36
N ASP A 439 -15.24 -6.53 33.65
CA ASP A 439 -14.22 -6.77 32.63
C ASP A 439 -14.18 -8.26 32.24
N CYS A 440 -14.52 -8.53 30.97
CA CYS A 440 -14.63 -9.88 30.43
C CYS A 440 -13.27 -10.52 30.09
N LYS A 441 -12.34 -10.56 31.04
CA LYS A 441 -10.97 -11.09 30.85
C LYS A 441 -10.96 -12.55 30.36
N GLN A 442 -11.83 -13.40 30.91
CA GLN A 442 -11.83 -14.84 30.59
C GLN A 442 -12.30 -15.11 29.15
N LEU A 443 -13.27 -14.34 28.64
CA LEU A 443 -13.81 -14.47 27.28
C LEU A 443 -12.79 -13.97 26.26
N LYS A 444 -12.16 -12.83 26.52
CA LYS A 444 -11.06 -12.28 25.70
C LYS A 444 -9.90 -13.29 25.62
N ALA A 445 -9.54 -13.93 26.73
CA ALA A 445 -8.51 -14.96 26.74
C ALA A 445 -8.91 -16.20 25.92
N CYS A 446 -10.15 -16.71 26.06
CA CYS A 446 -10.64 -17.81 25.21
C CYS A 446 -10.67 -17.43 23.72
N ARG A 447 -10.99 -16.18 23.38
CA ARG A 447 -10.99 -15.68 22.00
C ARG A 447 -9.57 -15.71 21.41
N LYS A 448 -8.58 -15.21 22.15
CA LYS A 448 -7.17 -15.28 21.77
C LYS A 448 -6.73 -16.73 21.58
N GLU A 449 -7.01 -17.59 22.55
CA GLU A 449 -6.63 -19.02 22.51
C GLU A 449 -7.27 -19.78 21.34
N ILE A 450 -8.54 -19.54 20.98
CA ILE A 450 -9.16 -20.17 19.80
C ILE A 450 -8.45 -19.78 18.51
N VAL A 451 -8.08 -18.51 18.33
CA VAL A 451 -7.40 -18.04 17.12
C VAL A 451 -6.04 -18.72 16.99
N LEU A 452 -5.28 -18.76 18.08
CA LEU A 452 -3.98 -19.43 18.13
C LEU A 452 -4.10 -20.95 17.92
N LEU A 453 -5.08 -21.61 18.55
CA LEU A 453 -5.38 -23.04 18.36
C LEU A 453 -5.75 -23.35 16.91
N LYS A 454 -6.57 -22.51 16.27
CA LYS A 454 -6.92 -22.68 14.87
C LYS A 454 -5.66 -22.63 13.99
N GLY A 455 -4.81 -21.62 14.17
CA GLY A 455 -3.56 -21.53 13.43
C GLY A 455 -2.64 -22.74 13.63
N LEU A 456 -2.57 -23.27 14.86
CA LEU A 456 -1.77 -24.47 15.16
C LEU A 456 -2.34 -25.70 14.44
N TRP A 457 -3.66 -25.89 14.47
CA TRP A 457 -4.31 -27.03 13.82
C TRP A 457 -4.31 -26.92 12.30
N ASP A 458 -4.41 -25.72 11.73
CA ASP A 458 -4.22 -25.46 10.30
C ASP A 458 -2.82 -25.95 9.86
N MET A 459 -1.77 -25.61 10.63
CA MET A 459 -0.41 -26.12 10.40
C MET A 459 -0.29 -27.62 10.62
N ALA A 460 -0.90 -28.16 11.68
CA ALA A 460 -0.84 -29.59 11.98
C ALA A 460 -1.47 -30.43 10.86
N ILE A 461 -2.62 -30.00 10.33
CA ILE A 461 -3.30 -30.68 9.23
C ILE A 461 -2.54 -30.51 7.93
N LEU A 462 -2.01 -29.32 7.63
CA LEU A 462 -1.14 -29.12 6.47
C LEU A 462 0.06 -30.08 6.49
N VAL A 463 0.76 -30.17 7.63
CA VAL A 463 1.90 -31.09 7.81
C VAL A 463 1.45 -32.53 7.67
N SER A 464 0.32 -32.91 8.29
CA SER A 464 -0.18 -34.28 8.24
C SER A 464 -0.57 -34.71 6.83
N LEU A 465 -1.30 -33.86 6.10
CA LEU A 465 -1.68 -34.10 4.70
C LEU A 465 -0.46 -34.15 3.79
N THR A 466 0.51 -33.25 3.98
CA THR A 466 1.75 -33.26 3.19
C THR A 466 2.53 -34.55 3.42
N ILE A 467 2.61 -35.02 4.67
CA ILE A 467 3.23 -36.31 5.01
C ILE A 467 2.42 -37.48 4.45
N GLU A 468 1.09 -37.43 4.46
CA GLU A 468 0.22 -38.43 3.84
C GLU A 468 0.42 -38.51 2.33
N ASP A 469 0.55 -37.37 1.66
CA ASP A 469 0.88 -37.30 0.24
C ASP A 469 2.27 -37.91 -0.03
N TRP A 470 3.27 -37.55 0.78
CA TRP A 470 4.61 -38.14 0.68
C TRP A 470 4.58 -39.65 0.90
N LYS A 471 3.77 -40.16 1.82
CA LYS A 471 3.61 -41.60 2.05
C LYS A 471 3.20 -42.36 0.78
N THR A 472 2.46 -41.74 -0.13
CA THR A 472 2.06 -42.36 -1.42
C THR A 472 3.15 -42.38 -2.48
N THR A 473 4.25 -41.64 -2.30
CA THR A 473 5.34 -41.60 -3.29
C THR A 473 6.11 -42.91 -3.34
N LYS A 474 6.31 -43.43 -4.56
CA LYS A 474 7.09 -44.65 -4.82
C LYS A 474 8.58 -44.41 -4.62
N TRP A 475 9.32 -45.43 -4.16
CA TRP A 475 10.75 -45.39 -3.85
C TRP A 475 11.63 -44.66 -4.88
N LYS A 476 11.46 -44.97 -6.17
CA LYS A 476 12.25 -44.37 -7.26
C LYS A 476 12.06 -42.86 -7.41
N ASN A 477 10.91 -42.33 -6.96
CA ASN A 477 10.53 -40.92 -7.09
C ASN A 477 10.66 -40.16 -5.76
N ILE A 478 11.17 -40.79 -4.70
CA ILE A 478 11.36 -40.13 -3.40
C ILE A 478 12.53 -39.14 -3.52
N SER A 479 12.21 -37.85 -3.45
CA SER A 479 13.20 -36.78 -3.35
C SER A 479 13.35 -36.36 -1.88
N VAL A 480 14.35 -36.94 -1.21
CA VAL A 480 14.57 -36.68 0.23
C VAL A 480 14.98 -35.22 0.48
N GLU A 481 15.77 -34.62 -0.41
CA GLU A 481 16.23 -33.22 -0.27
C GLU A 481 15.06 -32.23 -0.20
N ASN A 482 14.08 -32.38 -1.09
CA ASN A 482 12.89 -31.52 -1.12
C ASN A 482 12.01 -31.73 0.13
N MET A 483 11.78 -32.99 0.51
CA MET A 483 10.98 -33.32 1.69
C MET A 483 11.63 -32.82 3.00
N ASP A 484 12.96 -32.90 3.13
CA ASP A 484 13.70 -32.36 4.28
C ASP A 484 13.68 -30.81 4.31
N ALA A 485 13.80 -30.16 3.15
CA ALA A 485 13.65 -28.71 3.03
C ALA A 485 12.25 -28.25 3.49
N ASP A 486 11.20 -28.97 3.11
CA ASP A 486 9.83 -28.70 3.56
C ASP A 486 9.66 -28.95 5.07
N CYS A 487 10.23 -30.01 5.62
CA CYS A 487 10.25 -30.24 7.07
C CYS A 487 10.93 -29.09 7.83
N LYS A 488 12.09 -28.62 7.36
CA LYS A 488 12.79 -27.46 7.94
C LYS A 488 11.94 -26.19 7.86
N LYS A 489 11.21 -26.00 6.77
CA LYS A 489 10.25 -24.90 6.62
C LYS A 489 9.11 -25.01 7.64
N PHE A 490 8.52 -26.20 7.82
CA PHE A 490 7.49 -26.43 8.83
C PHE A 490 7.99 -26.13 10.26
N VAL A 491 9.22 -26.55 10.62
CA VAL A 491 9.82 -26.20 11.92
C VAL A 491 9.99 -24.68 12.08
N LYS A 492 10.44 -23.98 11.01
CA LYS A 492 10.62 -22.53 11.03
C LYS A 492 9.29 -21.80 11.22
N ASP A 493 8.25 -22.22 10.50
CA ASP A 493 6.92 -21.62 10.58
C ASP A 493 6.26 -21.93 11.93
N LEU A 494 6.44 -23.15 12.47
CA LEU A 494 6.00 -23.51 13.82
C LEU A 494 6.66 -22.65 14.90
N ARG A 495 7.96 -22.33 14.77
CA ARG A 495 8.70 -21.47 15.73
C ARG A 495 8.31 -19.99 15.65
N ARG A 496 7.82 -19.52 14.49
CA ARG A 496 7.35 -18.15 14.25
C ARG A 496 5.99 -17.87 14.90
N MET A 497 5.23 -18.92 15.21
CA MET A 497 3.96 -18.78 15.92
C MET A 497 4.17 -18.25 17.35
N ASP A 498 3.09 -17.77 17.97
CA ASP A 498 3.10 -17.20 19.32
C ASP A 498 3.71 -18.17 20.36
N LYS A 499 4.52 -17.62 21.29
CA LYS A 499 5.21 -18.40 22.33
C LYS A 499 4.24 -19.11 23.27
N GLU A 500 3.02 -18.57 23.46
CA GLU A 500 1.99 -19.17 24.31
C GLU A 500 1.55 -20.56 23.83
N ILE A 501 1.68 -20.84 22.53
CA ILE A 501 1.29 -22.10 21.91
C ILE A 501 2.25 -23.24 22.30
N ARG A 502 3.51 -22.92 22.64
CA ARG A 502 4.56 -23.92 22.97
C ARG A 502 4.27 -24.72 24.23
N ALA A 503 3.41 -24.21 25.11
CA ALA A 503 2.99 -24.91 26.32
C ALA A 503 1.93 -25.98 26.06
N TRP A 504 1.38 -26.06 24.83
CA TRP A 504 0.32 -26.98 24.49
C TRP A 504 0.87 -28.29 23.93
N ASP A 505 0.27 -29.39 24.37
CA ASP A 505 0.63 -30.74 23.92
C ASP A 505 0.49 -30.89 22.39
N ALA A 506 -0.49 -30.23 21.77
CA ALA A 506 -0.64 -30.17 20.31
C ALA A 506 0.60 -29.60 19.60
N TYR A 507 1.30 -28.62 20.19
CA TYR A 507 2.54 -28.09 19.64
C TYR A 507 3.67 -29.11 19.76
N SER A 508 3.84 -29.70 20.94
CA SER A 508 4.88 -30.72 21.18
C SER A 508 4.67 -31.95 20.30
N GLY A 509 3.41 -32.39 20.12
CA GLY A 509 3.05 -33.48 19.22
C GLY A 509 3.41 -33.19 17.77
N LEU A 510 3.09 -31.99 17.28
CA LEU A 510 3.44 -31.58 15.92
C LEU A 510 4.97 -31.43 15.72
N ASP A 511 5.67 -30.82 16.67
CA ASP A 511 7.13 -30.67 16.63
C ASP A 511 7.83 -32.04 16.62
N ASN A 512 7.36 -32.98 17.44
CA ASN A 512 7.85 -34.35 17.46
C ASN A 512 7.53 -35.10 16.16
N LEU A 513 6.33 -34.93 15.59
CA LEU A 513 5.98 -35.52 14.30
C LEU A 513 6.96 -35.05 13.21
N ILE A 514 7.22 -33.74 13.11
CA ILE A 514 8.13 -33.18 12.11
C ILE A 514 9.56 -33.70 12.33
N LYS A 515 10.05 -33.70 13.58
CA LYS A 515 11.39 -34.22 13.92
C LYS A 515 11.55 -35.70 13.60
N ASN A 516 10.56 -36.53 13.92
CA ASN A 516 10.59 -37.97 13.64
C ASN A 516 10.56 -38.22 12.13
N THR A 517 9.79 -37.44 11.37
CA THR A 517 9.79 -37.50 9.90
C THR A 517 11.15 -37.08 9.34
N MET A 518 11.78 -36.00 9.83
CA MET A 518 13.14 -35.60 9.40
C MET A 518 14.18 -36.69 9.66
N ALA A 519 14.17 -37.29 10.85
CA ALA A 519 15.09 -38.38 11.19
C ALA A 519 14.86 -39.60 10.28
N SER A 520 13.60 -39.95 10.02
CA SER A 520 13.26 -41.06 9.12
C SER A 520 13.65 -40.77 7.67
N LEU A 521 13.47 -39.53 7.19
CA LEU A 521 13.89 -39.09 5.86
C LEU A 521 15.41 -39.16 5.70
N LYS A 522 16.18 -38.76 6.72
CA LYS A 522 17.64 -38.90 6.71
C LYS A 522 18.07 -40.36 6.56
N ALA A 523 17.47 -41.27 7.32
CA ALA A 523 17.71 -42.71 7.18
C ALA A 523 17.35 -43.22 5.77
N VAL A 524 16.25 -42.74 5.19
CA VAL A 524 15.87 -43.06 3.80
C VAL A 524 16.91 -42.55 2.80
N SER A 525 17.48 -41.36 2.99
CA SER A 525 18.55 -40.83 2.13
C SER A 525 19.80 -41.72 2.17
N GLU A 526 20.21 -42.18 3.35
CA GLU A 526 21.34 -43.09 3.49
C GLU A 526 21.07 -44.44 2.77
N LEU A 527 19.82 -44.92 2.84
CA LEU A 527 19.38 -46.15 2.18
C LEU A 527 19.17 -46.03 0.65
N GLN A 528 19.16 -44.81 0.08
CA GLN A 528 19.14 -44.62 -1.38
C GLN A 528 20.52 -44.86 -2.04
N ASN A 529 21.55 -45.18 -1.25
CA ASN A 529 22.89 -45.44 -1.77
C ASN A 529 22.89 -46.65 -2.75
N PRO A 530 23.43 -46.49 -3.98
CA PRO A 530 23.44 -47.57 -4.98
C PRO A 530 24.33 -48.76 -4.62
N ALA A 531 25.15 -48.67 -3.56
CA ALA A 531 25.95 -49.77 -3.04
C ALA A 531 25.10 -50.83 -2.31
N ILE A 532 23.86 -50.50 -1.95
CA ILE A 532 22.94 -51.41 -1.27
C ILE A 532 22.45 -52.49 -2.25
N ARG A 533 22.27 -53.70 -1.72
CA ARG A 533 21.94 -54.93 -2.43
C ARG A 533 20.94 -55.71 -1.58
N GLU A 534 20.29 -56.72 -2.15
CA GLU A 534 19.26 -57.52 -1.46
C GLU A 534 19.70 -58.03 -0.08
N ARG A 535 20.94 -58.49 0.06
CA ARG A 535 21.51 -58.95 1.34
C ARG A 535 21.55 -57.88 2.45
N HIS A 536 21.71 -56.61 2.07
CA HIS A 536 21.71 -55.48 3.01
C HIS A 536 20.28 -55.17 3.47
N TRP A 537 19.29 -55.29 2.58
CA TRP A 537 17.87 -55.19 2.93
C TRP A 537 17.46 -56.30 3.91
N GLN A 538 17.94 -57.53 3.71
CA GLN A 538 17.72 -58.63 4.65
C GLN A 538 18.34 -58.36 6.04
N GLN A 539 19.53 -57.77 6.10
CA GLN A 539 20.15 -57.35 7.38
C GLN A 539 19.31 -56.25 8.06
N LEU A 540 18.78 -55.30 7.30
CA LEU A 540 17.91 -54.24 7.82
C LEU A 540 16.59 -54.81 8.37
N MET A 541 15.98 -55.77 7.69
CA MET A 541 14.77 -56.46 8.17
C MET A 541 15.02 -57.22 9.48
N GLN A 542 16.16 -57.89 9.59
CA GLN A 542 16.55 -58.59 10.82
C GLN A 542 16.74 -57.62 11.99
N ALA A 543 17.37 -56.46 11.75
CA ALA A 543 17.58 -55.43 12.77
C ALA A 543 16.27 -54.78 13.22
N THR A 544 15.41 -54.42 12.27
CA THR A 544 14.11 -53.76 12.53
C THR A 544 13.01 -54.73 12.99
N LYS A 545 13.21 -56.05 12.83
CA LYS A 545 12.25 -57.12 13.11
C LYS A 545 10.95 -57.02 12.31
N VAL A 546 10.96 -56.31 11.18
CA VAL A 546 9.81 -56.18 10.28
C VAL A 546 10.10 -56.91 8.97
N ASN A 547 9.17 -57.76 8.56
CA ASN A 547 9.26 -58.47 7.28
C ASN A 547 8.83 -57.52 6.16
N PHE A 548 9.79 -57.04 5.38
CA PHE A 548 9.58 -56.13 4.27
C PHE A 548 10.33 -56.60 3.01
N VAL A 549 9.64 -56.77 1.88
CA VAL A 549 10.28 -57.14 0.60
C VAL A 549 10.37 -55.91 -0.28
N MET A 550 11.59 -55.52 -0.65
CA MET A 550 11.80 -54.36 -1.51
C MET A 550 11.32 -54.68 -2.93
N SER A 551 10.24 -54.04 -3.35
CA SER A 551 9.69 -54.15 -4.71
C SER A 551 9.61 -52.79 -5.39
N ASP A 552 9.44 -52.77 -6.72
CA ASP A 552 9.26 -51.53 -7.50
C ASP A 552 8.00 -50.72 -7.10
N GLU A 553 7.09 -51.34 -6.35
CA GLU A 553 5.87 -50.73 -5.82
C GLU A 553 6.02 -50.22 -4.38
N THR A 554 7.21 -50.36 -3.77
CA THR A 554 7.48 -49.87 -2.42
C THR A 554 7.24 -48.36 -2.34
N THR A 555 6.50 -47.94 -1.32
CA THR A 555 6.20 -46.53 -1.05
C THR A 555 6.97 -46.01 0.16
N LEU A 556 7.04 -44.67 0.31
CA LEU A 556 7.58 -44.06 1.51
C LEU A 556 6.78 -44.48 2.77
N ALA A 557 5.48 -44.77 2.65
CA ALA A 557 4.67 -45.27 3.77
C ALA A 557 5.27 -46.55 4.38
N ASP A 558 5.67 -47.48 3.53
CA ASP A 558 6.22 -48.78 3.95
C ASP A 558 7.54 -48.57 4.70
N LEU A 559 8.36 -47.62 4.26
CA LEU A 559 9.65 -47.30 4.89
C LEU A 559 9.49 -46.52 6.20
N LEU A 560 8.53 -45.58 6.27
CA LEU A 560 8.22 -44.88 7.50
C LEU A 560 7.59 -45.81 8.56
N SER A 561 6.90 -46.88 8.13
CA SER A 561 6.35 -47.90 9.03
C SER A 561 7.43 -48.67 9.80
N LEU A 562 8.65 -48.75 9.25
CA LEU A 562 9.82 -49.35 9.89
C LEU A 562 10.36 -48.53 11.06
N GLN A 563 9.83 -47.33 11.29
CA GLN A 563 10.26 -46.40 12.34
C GLN A 563 11.79 -46.22 12.34
N LEU A 564 12.38 -45.99 11.16
CA LEU A 564 13.82 -45.94 10.95
C LEU A 564 14.54 -44.91 11.85
N HIS A 565 13.82 -43.90 12.36
CA HIS A 565 14.35 -42.95 13.35
C HIS A 565 14.81 -43.60 14.66
N ASN A 566 14.31 -44.80 15.01
CA ASN A 566 14.75 -45.55 16.19
C ASN A 566 15.99 -46.43 15.93
N PHE A 567 16.40 -46.58 14.67
CA PHE A 567 17.45 -47.49 14.23
C PHE A 567 18.49 -46.78 13.33
N GLU A 568 18.73 -45.48 13.57
CA GLU A 568 19.59 -44.65 12.71
C GLU A 568 21.03 -45.19 12.67
N ASP A 569 21.54 -45.66 13.80
CA ASP A 569 22.91 -46.20 13.89
C ASP A 569 23.04 -47.55 13.18
N GLU A 570 22.03 -48.42 13.25
CA GLU A 570 22.00 -49.68 12.50
C GLU A 570 21.93 -49.44 11.00
N VAL A 571 21.08 -48.50 10.55
CA VAL A 571 20.99 -48.10 9.13
C VAL A 571 22.35 -47.63 8.62
N ARG A 572 23.00 -46.71 9.35
CA ARG A 572 24.30 -46.17 8.98
C ARG A 572 25.37 -47.25 8.86
N ASN A 573 25.41 -48.18 9.82
CA ASN A 573 26.35 -49.30 9.81
C ASN A 573 26.15 -50.22 8.60
N ILE A 574 24.90 -50.48 8.20
CA ILE A 574 24.56 -51.29 7.02
C ILE A 574 24.98 -50.57 5.74
N VAL A 575 24.71 -49.26 5.64
CA VAL A 575 25.10 -48.43 4.50
C VAL A 575 26.62 -48.39 4.36
N ASP A 576 27.35 -48.15 5.45
CA ASP A 576 28.82 -48.15 5.46
C ASP A 576 29.38 -49.50 5.01
N LYS A 577 28.82 -50.60 5.51
CA LYS A 577 29.18 -51.95 5.07
C LYS A 577 28.94 -52.13 3.57
N SER A 578 27.79 -51.69 3.06
CA SER A 578 27.44 -51.80 1.65
C SER A 578 28.40 -51.02 0.74
N VAL A 579 28.80 -49.81 1.15
CA VAL A 579 29.76 -48.97 0.41
C VAL A 579 31.13 -49.63 0.35
N LYS A 580 31.60 -50.20 1.48
CA LYS A 580 32.88 -50.94 1.50
C LYS A 580 32.81 -52.18 0.63
N GLU A 581 31.73 -52.97 0.72
CA GLU A 581 31.51 -54.15 -0.13
C GLU A 581 31.44 -53.81 -1.62
N SER A 582 30.76 -52.72 -2.02
CA SER A 582 30.73 -52.27 -3.42
C SER A 582 32.11 -51.85 -3.92
N GLY A 583 32.94 -51.27 -3.05
CA GLY A 583 34.36 -51.02 -3.36
C GLY A 583 35.11 -52.32 -3.66
N MET A 584 34.91 -53.37 -2.86
CA MET A 584 35.52 -54.68 -3.11
C MET A 584 35.04 -55.30 -4.43
N GLU A 585 33.74 -55.23 -4.71
CA GLU A 585 33.14 -55.72 -5.96
C GLU A 585 33.75 -55.03 -7.20
N LYS A 586 34.00 -53.71 -7.13
CA LYS A 586 34.68 -52.97 -8.20
C LYS A 586 36.12 -53.44 -8.41
N VAL A 587 36.89 -53.63 -7.33
CA VAL A 587 38.26 -54.12 -7.43
C VAL A 587 38.29 -55.53 -8.02
N LEU A 588 37.41 -56.42 -7.58
CA LEU A 588 37.29 -57.78 -8.15
C LEU A 588 36.89 -57.75 -9.63
N GLY A 589 35.95 -56.90 -10.02
CA GLY A 589 35.59 -56.73 -11.44
C GLY A 589 36.71 -56.10 -12.27
N GLN A 590 37.53 -55.22 -11.69
CA GLN A 590 38.73 -54.69 -12.35
C GLN A 590 39.77 -55.78 -12.54
N LEU A 591 40.03 -56.61 -11.52
CA LEU A 591 40.93 -57.76 -11.61
C LEU A 591 40.49 -58.73 -12.71
N ASP A 592 39.20 -59.09 -12.73
CA ASP A 592 38.65 -59.98 -13.75
C ASP A 592 38.84 -59.41 -15.16
N ASN A 593 38.58 -58.11 -15.36
CA ASN A 593 38.79 -57.45 -16.64
C ASN A 593 40.27 -57.41 -17.06
N ILE A 594 41.16 -56.97 -16.16
CA ILE A 594 42.61 -56.87 -16.43
C ILE A 594 43.14 -58.23 -16.87
N TRP A 595 42.90 -59.27 -16.07
CA TRP A 595 43.48 -60.59 -16.30
C TRP A 595 42.79 -61.40 -17.39
N SER A 596 41.57 -61.03 -17.79
CA SER A 596 40.92 -61.57 -18.99
C SER A 596 41.53 -61.02 -20.29
N THR A 597 42.16 -59.84 -20.23
CA THR A 597 42.76 -59.18 -21.41
C THR A 597 44.29 -59.23 -21.44
N MET A 598 44.94 -59.55 -20.34
CA MET A 598 46.40 -59.58 -20.24
C MET A 598 46.98 -60.74 -21.08
N GLU A 599 47.87 -60.42 -22.02
CA GLU A 599 48.53 -61.37 -22.91
C GLU A 599 50.04 -61.36 -22.69
N PHE A 600 50.69 -62.52 -22.92
CA PHE A 600 52.15 -62.59 -22.90
C PHE A 600 52.77 -61.97 -24.16
N GLU A 601 53.78 -61.13 -23.99
CA GLU A 601 54.65 -60.70 -25.07
C GLU A 601 55.65 -61.80 -25.45
N HIS A 602 55.98 -61.90 -26.74
CA HIS A 602 56.88 -62.93 -27.27
C HIS A 602 58.05 -62.29 -28.03
N GLU A 603 59.24 -62.85 -27.86
CA GLU A 603 60.47 -62.45 -28.56
C GLU A 603 61.08 -63.63 -29.32
N ILE A 604 61.65 -63.39 -30.50
CA ILE A 604 62.27 -64.45 -31.31
C ILE A 604 63.73 -64.64 -30.89
N HIS A 605 64.10 -65.86 -30.51
CA HIS A 605 65.47 -66.22 -30.20
C HIS A 605 66.37 -66.10 -31.44
N SER A 606 67.43 -65.30 -31.32
CA SER A 606 68.29 -64.88 -32.43
C SER A 606 68.98 -66.02 -33.19
N ARG A 607 69.25 -67.15 -32.53
CA ARG A 607 70.00 -68.28 -33.14
C ARG A 607 69.11 -69.41 -33.67
N THR A 608 68.00 -69.69 -33.00
CA THR A 608 67.16 -70.86 -33.30
C THR A 608 65.84 -70.50 -33.97
N GLY A 609 65.49 -69.20 -34.03
CA GLY A 609 64.21 -68.72 -34.58
C GLY A 609 63.00 -69.08 -33.72
N ILE A 610 63.22 -69.57 -32.50
CA ILE A 610 62.17 -70.01 -31.57
C ILE A 610 61.57 -68.80 -30.85
N MET A 611 60.24 -68.68 -30.82
CA MET A 611 59.54 -67.66 -30.00
C MET A 611 59.62 -68.02 -28.51
N LEU A 612 60.20 -67.15 -27.71
CA LEU A 612 60.32 -67.20 -26.26
C LEU A 612 59.38 -66.17 -25.61
N LEU A 613 59.01 -66.39 -24.35
CA LEU A 613 58.26 -65.38 -23.60
C LEU A 613 59.19 -64.21 -23.25
N LYS A 614 58.73 -62.98 -23.48
CA LYS A 614 59.44 -61.77 -23.10
C LYS A 614 59.05 -61.39 -21.67
N GLY A 615 60.03 -61.07 -20.84
CA GLY A 615 59.78 -60.46 -19.53
C GLY A 615 59.18 -59.07 -19.72
N SER A 616 57.87 -58.94 -19.53
CA SER A 616 57.20 -57.65 -19.54
C SER A 616 57.20 -57.08 -18.11
N ASP A 617 57.92 -55.98 -17.90
CA ASP A 617 57.94 -55.27 -16.62
C ASP A 617 56.53 -54.82 -16.20
N GLU A 618 55.69 -54.43 -17.18
CA GLU A 618 54.29 -54.06 -16.95
C GLU A 618 53.44 -55.21 -16.40
N LEU A 619 53.68 -56.45 -16.87
CA LEU A 619 52.97 -57.62 -16.37
C LEU A 619 53.34 -57.92 -14.91
N VAL A 620 54.63 -57.81 -14.57
CA VAL A 620 55.14 -58.06 -13.21
C VAL A 620 54.66 -56.98 -12.25
N GLU A 621 54.77 -55.71 -12.62
CA GLU A 621 54.26 -54.57 -11.83
C GLU A 621 52.75 -54.71 -11.58
N THR A 622 51.98 -55.01 -12.63
CA THR A 622 50.52 -55.24 -12.51
C THR A 622 50.19 -56.44 -11.62
N LEU A 623 51.02 -57.49 -11.62
CA LEU A 623 50.85 -58.66 -10.77
C LEU A 623 51.08 -58.33 -9.30
N GLU A 624 52.21 -57.69 -8.99
CA GLU A 624 52.56 -57.26 -7.64
C GLU A 624 51.52 -56.29 -7.06
N ASP A 625 51.13 -55.27 -7.83
CA ASP A 625 50.11 -54.30 -7.43
C ASP A 625 48.77 -54.97 -7.13
N ASN A 626 48.32 -55.87 -8.00
CA ASN A 626 47.06 -56.60 -7.82
C ASN A 626 47.11 -57.55 -6.62
N GLN A 627 48.26 -58.19 -6.33
CA GLN A 627 48.45 -59.00 -5.13
C GLN A 627 48.40 -58.14 -3.86
N VAL A 628 49.01 -56.94 -3.85
CA VAL A 628 48.93 -56.00 -2.72
C VAL A 628 47.47 -55.52 -2.53
N GLN A 629 46.76 -55.22 -3.61
CA GLN A 629 45.33 -54.86 -3.55
C GLN A 629 44.49 -55.97 -2.93
N LEU A 630 44.66 -57.22 -3.37
CA LEU A 630 43.97 -58.39 -2.79
C LEU A 630 44.33 -58.60 -1.32
N GLN A 631 45.60 -58.43 -0.94
CA GLN A 631 46.05 -58.51 0.46
C GLN A 631 45.35 -57.47 1.34
N ASN A 632 45.19 -56.24 0.84
CA ASN A 632 44.44 -55.18 1.52
C ASN A 632 42.95 -55.54 1.66
N LEU A 633 42.34 -56.19 0.66
CA LEU A 633 40.95 -56.66 0.74
C LEU A 633 40.79 -57.75 1.81
N ILE A 634 41.71 -58.73 1.88
CA ILE A 634 41.66 -59.83 2.86
C ILE A 634 41.71 -59.31 4.30
N THR A 635 42.52 -58.28 4.57
CA THR A 635 42.64 -57.69 5.91
C THR A 635 41.43 -56.82 6.31
N SER A 636 40.53 -56.53 5.37
CA SER A 636 39.34 -55.72 5.65
C SER A 636 38.31 -56.48 6.48
N LYS A 637 37.79 -55.84 7.53
CA LYS A 637 36.71 -56.40 8.38
C LYS A 637 35.39 -56.69 7.63
N TYR A 638 35.23 -56.18 6.41
CA TYR A 638 34.03 -56.36 5.58
C TYR A 638 34.15 -57.48 4.54
N ILE A 639 35.24 -58.26 4.57
CA ILE A 639 35.56 -59.32 3.60
C ILE A 639 34.58 -60.51 3.59
N ALA A 640 33.76 -60.68 4.64
CA ALA A 640 33.03 -61.93 4.92
C ALA A 640 32.27 -62.52 3.71
N TYR A 641 31.61 -61.69 2.89
CA TYR A 641 30.88 -62.15 1.70
C TYR A 641 31.82 -62.55 0.55
N PHE A 642 32.86 -61.75 0.30
CA PHE A 642 33.80 -61.93 -0.80
C PHE A 642 35.01 -62.82 -0.46
N LEU A 643 35.09 -63.34 0.77
CA LEU A 643 36.24 -64.08 1.27
C LEU A 643 36.66 -65.22 0.33
N LYS A 644 35.69 -66.00 -0.16
CA LYS A 644 35.95 -67.14 -1.05
C LYS A 644 36.54 -66.66 -2.40
N GLU A 645 35.96 -65.61 -2.95
CA GLU A 645 36.34 -65.07 -4.27
C GLU A 645 37.70 -64.37 -4.22
N VAL A 646 37.91 -63.50 -3.21
CA VAL A 646 39.20 -62.82 -2.99
C VAL A 646 40.31 -63.84 -2.69
N SER A 647 40.04 -64.86 -1.88
CA SER A 647 41.04 -65.92 -1.60
C SER A 647 41.39 -66.73 -2.85
N SER A 648 40.39 -67.01 -3.70
CA SER A 648 40.60 -67.68 -4.99
C SER A 648 41.48 -66.83 -5.92
N TRP A 649 41.21 -65.53 -6.03
CA TRP A 649 42.04 -64.61 -6.81
C TRP A 649 43.46 -64.50 -6.26
N GLN A 650 43.62 -64.39 -4.93
CA GLN A 650 44.94 -64.37 -4.28
C GLN A 650 45.74 -65.62 -4.61
N GLN A 651 45.12 -66.80 -4.53
CA GLN A 651 45.79 -68.06 -4.84
C GLN A 651 46.15 -68.15 -6.33
N ARG A 652 45.25 -67.75 -7.24
CA ARG A 652 45.51 -67.74 -8.69
C ARG A 652 46.69 -66.83 -9.03
N LEU A 653 46.72 -65.60 -8.53
CA LEU A 653 47.81 -64.66 -8.79
C LEU A 653 49.13 -65.08 -8.12
N SER A 654 49.10 -65.65 -6.92
CA SER A 654 50.31 -66.17 -6.27
C SER A 654 50.88 -67.40 -7.00
N THR A 655 50.01 -68.26 -7.53
CA THR A 655 50.44 -69.39 -8.36
C THR A 655 50.98 -68.91 -9.70
N ALA A 656 50.33 -67.92 -10.30
CA ALA A 656 50.79 -67.27 -11.52
C ALA A 656 52.20 -66.71 -11.36
N ASP A 657 52.45 -65.95 -10.30
CA ASP A 657 53.76 -65.38 -9.97
C ASP A 657 54.85 -66.46 -9.83
N SER A 658 54.53 -67.53 -9.10
CA SER A 658 55.45 -68.67 -8.90
C SER A 658 55.79 -69.36 -10.22
N VAL A 659 54.79 -69.65 -11.06
CA VAL A 659 54.99 -70.34 -12.34
C VAL A 659 55.71 -69.45 -13.34
N ILE A 660 55.38 -68.16 -13.43
CA ILE A 660 56.06 -67.19 -14.29
C ILE A 660 57.53 -67.07 -13.90
N SER A 661 57.83 -66.97 -12.60
CA SER A 661 59.20 -66.91 -12.08
C SER A 661 60.00 -68.16 -12.43
N ILE A 662 59.45 -69.35 -12.20
CA ILE A 662 60.09 -70.62 -12.55
C ILE A 662 60.29 -70.74 -14.07
N TRP A 663 59.28 -70.36 -14.86
CA TRP A 663 59.36 -70.39 -16.32
C TRP A 663 60.49 -69.49 -16.84
N PHE A 664 60.61 -68.26 -16.35
CA PHE A 664 61.70 -67.38 -16.76
C PHE A 664 63.08 -67.90 -16.32
N GLU A 665 63.18 -68.53 -15.15
CA GLU A 665 64.44 -69.17 -14.71
C GLU A 665 64.82 -70.36 -15.60
N VAL A 666 63.86 -71.24 -15.91
CA VAL A 666 64.04 -72.38 -16.82
C VAL A 666 64.37 -71.89 -18.23
N GLN A 667 63.67 -70.87 -18.74
CA GLN A 667 63.94 -70.29 -20.05
C GLN A 667 65.35 -69.68 -20.11
N ARG A 668 65.77 -68.94 -19.08
CA ARG A 668 67.12 -68.34 -19.00
C ARG A 668 68.22 -69.40 -18.96
N THR A 669 68.05 -70.43 -18.14
CA THR A 669 69.01 -71.53 -18.02
C THR A 669 69.05 -72.37 -19.29
N TRP A 670 67.90 -72.64 -19.92
CA TRP A 670 67.81 -73.32 -21.21
C TRP A 670 68.51 -72.52 -22.31
N VAL A 671 68.27 -71.21 -22.46
CA VAL A 671 68.96 -70.36 -23.46
C VAL A 671 70.48 -70.43 -23.27
N HIS A 672 70.95 -70.41 -22.02
CA HIS A 672 72.37 -70.53 -21.71
C HIS A 672 72.94 -71.91 -22.11
N LEU A 673 72.30 -73.01 -21.69
CA LEU A 673 72.75 -74.37 -21.97
C LEU A 673 72.62 -74.74 -23.45
N GLU A 674 71.61 -74.20 -24.15
CA GLU A 674 71.39 -74.37 -25.58
C GLU A 674 72.59 -73.83 -26.37
N SER A 675 73.09 -72.65 -26.00
CA SER A 675 74.30 -72.05 -26.58
C SER A 675 75.55 -72.94 -26.44
N ILE A 676 75.65 -73.71 -25.36
CA ILE A 676 76.81 -74.55 -25.03
C ILE A 676 76.71 -75.93 -25.69
N PHE A 677 75.61 -76.65 -25.47
CA PHE A 677 75.45 -78.05 -25.88
C PHE A 677 74.93 -78.24 -27.32
N ILE A 678 74.15 -77.28 -27.84
CA ILE A 678 73.62 -77.33 -29.22
C ILE A 678 74.41 -76.40 -30.14
N GLY A 679 74.96 -75.29 -29.62
CA GLY A 679 75.74 -74.33 -30.40
C GLY A 679 77.19 -74.73 -30.68
N SER A 680 77.78 -75.62 -29.86
CA SER A 680 79.18 -76.04 -29.99
C SER A 680 79.31 -77.53 -30.29
N GLU A 681 79.67 -77.86 -31.53
CA GLU A 681 79.83 -79.24 -32.00
C GLU A 681 80.98 -79.98 -31.29
N ASP A 682 82.00 -79.24 -30.84
CA ASP A 682 83.14 -79.76 -30.07
C ASP A 682 82.71 -80.28 -28.68
N ILE A 683 81.94 -79.49 -27.93
CA ILE A 683 81.40 -79.90 -26.62
C ILE A 683 80.49 -81.13 -26.77
N ARG A 684 79.74 -81.21 -27.86
CA ARG A 684 78.86 -82.35 -28.16
C ARG A 684 79.61 -83.68 -28.35
N THR A 685 80.83 -83.61 -28.87
CA THR A 685 81.70 -84.80 -29.04
C THR A 685 82.47 -85.15 -27.78
N GLN A 686 82.83 -84.17 -26.94
CA GLN A 686 83.56 -84.39 -25.69
C GLN A 686 82.67 -84.89 -24.54
N LEU A 687 81.40 -84.45 -24.48
CA LEU A 687 80.43 -84.84 -23.44
C LEU A 687 79.15 -85.43 -24.07
N PRO A 688 79.21 -86.64 -24.64
CA PRO A 688 78.12 -87.21 -25.43
C PRO A 688 76.90 -87.63 -24.58
N GLU A 689 77.09 -88.03 -23.33
CA GLU A 689 75.97 -88.40 -22.44
C GLU A 689 75.16 -87.17 -21.99
N ASP A 690 75.84 -86.11 -21.54
CA ASP A 690 75.20 -84.86 -21.13
C ASP A 690 74.53 -84.14 -22.30
N SER A 691 75.13 -84.21 -23.49
CA SER A 691 74.54 -83.66 -24.72
C SER A 691 73.25 -84.39 -25.11
N LYS A 692 73.22 -85.73 -25.04
CA LYS A 692 71.98 -86.51 -25.28
C LYS A 692 70.90 -86.21 -24.24
N ARG A 693 71.30 -86.02 -22.97
CA ARG A 693 70.37 -85.64 -21.91
C ARG A 693 69.78 -84.25 -22.15
N PHE A 694 70.60 -83.30 -22.63
CA PHE A 694 70.13 -81.97 -22.98
C PHE A 694 69.24 -81.97 -24.24
N GLU A 695 69.53 -82.81 -25.24
CA GLU A 695 68.67 -82.97 -26.42
C GLU A 695 67.25 -83.44 -26.03
N ALA A 696 67.13 -84.34 -25.05
CA ALA A 696 65.81 -84.73 -24.52
C ALA A 696 65.08 -83.55 -23.83
N ILE A 697 65.80 -82.78 -23.00
CA ILE A 697 65.26 -81.59 -22.33
C ILE A 697 64.88 -80.50 -23.33
N ASP A 698 65.64 -80.33 -24.41
CA ASP A 698 65.33 -79.41 -25.51
C ASP A 698 64.04 -79.79 -26.24
N ILE A 699 63.80 -81.08 -26.47
CA ILE A 699 62.53 -81.59 -27.00
C ILE A 699 61.38 -81.28 -26.03
N ASP A 700 61.55 -81.60 -24.75
CA ASP A 700 60.54 -81.35 -23.72
C ASP A 700 60.22 -79.86 -23.60
N PHE A 701 61.23 -78.99 -23.59
CA PHE A 701 61.06 -77.53 -23.56
C PHE A 701 60.32 -77.01 -24.81
N LYS A 702 60.64 -77.53 -26.00
CA LYS A 702 59.93 -77.18 -27.25
C LYS A 702 58.47 -77.64 -27.26
N VAL A 703 58.15 -78.76 -26.63
CA VAL A 703 56.78 -79.26 -26.44
C VAL A 703 56.01 -78.38 -25.46
N CYS A 704 56.59 -78.06 -24.30
CA CYS A 704 55.99 -77.13 -23.33
C CYS A 704 55.73 -75.75 -23.94
N ARG A 705 56.66 -75.24 -24.76
CA ARG A 705 56.50 -74.00 -25.52
C ARG A 705 55.35 -74.07 -26.54
N PHE A 706 55.18 -75.19 -27.25
CA PHE A 706 54.08 -75.33 -28.22
C PHE A 706 52.71 -75.23 -27.54
N HIS A 707 52.58 -75.76 -26.33
CA HIS A 707 51.37 -75.60 -25.52
C HIS A 707 51.20 -74.14 -25.05
N SER A 708 52.29 -73.46 -24.70
CA SER A 708 52.29 -72.03 -24.34
C SER A 708 51.81 -71.10 -25.45
N LEU A 709 52.27 -71.30 -26.69
CA LEU A 709 51.89 -70.46 -27.82
C LEU A 709 50.41 -70.55 -28.23
N ASN A 710 49.72 -71.62 -27.82
CA ASN A 710 48.29 -71.80 -28.12
C ASN A 710 47.38 -71.07 -27.12
N ILE A 711 47.92 -70.53 -26.03
CA ILE A 711 47.13 -69.89 -24.98
C ILE A 711 47.60 -68.45 -24.81
N LYS A 712 46.77 -67.51 -25.26
CA LYS A 712 47.12 -66.08 -25.29
C LYS A 712 46.98 -65.39 -23.93
N ILE A 713 46.01 -65.83 -23.12
CA ILE A 713 45.67 -65.18 -21.85
C ILE A 713 46.46 -65.81 -20.71
N VAL A 714 47.12 -64.96 -19.91
CA VAL A 714 48.04 -65.35 -18.84
C VAL A 714 47.43 -66.34 -17.86
N ILE A 715 46.20 -66.10 -17.39
CA ILE A 715 45.56 -66.97 -16.39
C ILE A 715 45.08 -68.31 -16.97
N LEU A 716 44.54 -68.31 -18.20
CA LEU A 716 44.13 -69.57 -18.85
C LEU A 716 45.32 -70.46 -19.15
N TYR A 717 46.48 -69.87 -19.46
CA TYR A 717 47.72 -70.60 -19.67
C TYR A 717 48.14 -71.32 -18.39
N LEU A 718 48.06 -70.61 -17.26
CA LEU A 718 48.49 -71.11 -15.96
C LEU A 718 47.53 -72.15 -15.38
N GLU A 719 46.22 -71.99 -15.55
CA GLU A 719 45.24 -73.01 -15.12
C GLU A 719 45.38 -74.33 -15.89
N GLN A 720 45.77 -74.28 -17.17
CA GLN A 720 46.05 -75.47 -17.97
C GLN A 720 47.46 -76.03 -17.74
N ALA A 721 48.45 -75.22 -17.35
CA ALA A 721 49.81 -75.69 -17.08
C ALA A 721 49.96 -76.38 -15.71
N ILE A 722 49.01 -76.17 -14.79
CA ILE A 722 48.95 -76.83 -13.47
C ILE A 722 48.35 -78.25 -13.57
N PHE A 723 47.67 -78.57 -14.69
CA PHE A 723 47.13 -79.89 -15.01
C PHE A 723 47.95 -80.57 -16.11
#